data_AF-A0A7Y5F7Q4-F1
#
_entry.id   AF-A0A7Y5F7Q4-F1
#
_cell.length_a   1.000
_cell.length_b   1.000
_cell.length_c   1.000
_cell.angle_alpha   90.00
_cell.angle_beta   90.00
_cell.angle_gamma   90.00
#
_symmetry.space_group_name_H-M   'P 1'
#
loop_
_entity.id
_entity.type
_entity.pdbx_description
1 polymer ?
#
loop_
_entity_poly.entity_id
_entity_poly.type
_entity_poly.pdbx_seq_one_letter_code
_entity_poly.pdbx_strand_id
1 'polypeptide(L)'
;MKLAALAFAAFASIAAAQSFNESLRFELETYQVLDARTDLRGKVLPRKNALPAGTIVRVSAAGIASCESVWESELTLGEGGAAQFAIPVATLPGGYYTLTGKLGNESVPQSGPVFCVRQLRDGAPALHSLTKDDYLAFVVAAVKRLAEHQSLRLGNAPDGALFFTVTRPVYRSYRSIGYKRPDGTFENYWFPEAPMDFPPFAADFDLWTLLDRLSEATGDETYRDWVTGMADAFRRIGFDPKNGLGYFGVEAGLDARNAGVMSMKPGVEQAQFKPMNVGNDPRLPVDRMWKHAPDEMHRMCRAMFYGLITDPDSFDYNRFCHYNWNDADKKHALERNPAHCAFESVGARMIHWWAACFARMGDADCLGYAQRMADKWRTVQHAESGLVPDFFGAVASNPGAPMPPGEWVEVRGAALAAVAYLDAVAELRTRDGGEPLAKQLAAMAEKLALGVARHSYDGERKLFIEHLKLDGKPYESAARYTFHTQAEKDEAVKRDPKMAEVSVYMGTGLFRNPSYWEHCAGTSIVYELAEAARITKNAELIERCGRIVEDALAESRVQPGAFTEDGRWTFRASGHYIKAAIALHRATNEARYVDAAREFADREIARLNQVAYPDWWRMPERATLIDALLLLCEMAEK
;
A
#
# COMPACT_ATOMS: atom_id res chain seq x y z
N MET A 1 4.94 -22.76 40.56
CA MET A 1 6.25 -22.18 40.19
C MET A 1 7.07 -23.00 39.16
N LYS A 2 6.44 -23.85 38.34
CA LYS A 2 7.09 -24.58 37.21
C LYS A 2 6.31 -24.49 35.88
N LEU A 3 5.39 -23.53 35.76
CA LEU A 3 4.58 -23.29 34.55
C LEU A 3 4.94 -21.97 33.83
N ALA A 4 5.81 -21.13 34.42
CA ALA A 4 6.27 -19.87 33.82
C ALA A 4 7.55 -20.04 32.96
N ALA A 5 8.24 -21.19 33.05
CA ALA A 5 9.51 -21.41 32.35
C ALA A 5 9.36 -21.95 30.92
N LEU A 6 8.20 -22.52 30.56
CA LEU A 6 7.93 -23.02 29.19
C LEU A 6 7.39 -21.94 28.25
N ALA A 7 6.77 -20.88 28.76
CA ALA A 7 6.35 -19.73 27.96
C ALA A 7 7.52 -18.78 27.64
N PHE A 8 8.53 -18.70 28.50
CA PHE A 8 9.70 -17.84 28.28
C PHE A 8 10.68 -18.38 27.24
N ALA A 9 10.74 -19.70 27.04
CA ALA A 9 11.62 -20.32 26.04
C ALA A 9 11.06 -20.21 24.61
N ALA A 10 9.73 -20.13 24.42
CA ALA A 10 9.11 -19.96 23.11
C ALA A 10 9.15 -18.49 22.61
N PHE A 11 9.26 -17.51 23.52
CA PHE A 11 9.36 -16.09 23.16
C PHE A 11 10.80 -15.59 22.97
N ALA A 12 11.81 -16.33 23.46
CA ALA A 12 13.21 -15.92 23.36
C ALA A 12 13.89 -16.30 22.02
N SER A 13 13.25 -17.10 21.16
CA SER A 13 13.82 -17.55 19.87
C SER A 13 13.25 -16.84 18.63
N ILE A 14 12.40 -15.82 18.80
CA ILE A 14 11.85 -15.00 17.68
C ILE A 14 12.48 -13.59 17.70
N ALA A 15 13.65 -13.44 18.34
CA ALA A 15 14.42 -12.19 18.36
C ALA A 15 15.37 -12.01 17.15
N ALA A 16 15.29 -12.87 16.14
CA ALA A 16 16.13 -12.80 14.94
C ALA A 16 15.29 -12.54 13.69
N ALA A 17 14.85 -11.30 13.52
CA ALA A 17 14.19 -10.85 12.28
C ALA A 17 15.14 -9.90 11.54
N GLN A 18 15.82 -10.45 10.53
CA GLN A 18 16.77 -9.80 9.60
C GLN A 18 18.19 -9.49 10.08
N SER A 19 18.71 -10.17 11.10
CA SER A 19 20.18 -10.36 11.18
C SER A 19 20.58 -11.47 10.20
N PHE A 20 20.58 -11.14 8.91
CA PHE A 20 21.07 -12.06 7.90
C PHE A 20 22.53 -12.42 8.17
N ASN A 21 22.90 -13.68 7.92
CA ASN A 21 24.32 -13.99 7.70
C ASN A 21 24.88 -13.09 6.59
N GLU A 22 26.14 -12.69 6.67
CA GLU A 22 26.82 -12.06 5.53
C GLU A 22 27.14 -13.06 4.40
N SER A 23 26.96 -14.37 4.65
CA SER A 23 27.46 -15.42 3.76
C SER A 23 26.44 -16.01 2.77
N LEU A 24 25.19 -16.29 3.15
CA LEU A 24 24.21 -17.01 2.31
C LEU A 24 22.88 -16.25 2.10
N ARG A 25 22.30 -16.35 0.90
CA ARG A 25 20.94 -15.93 0.53
C ARG A 25 20.20 -17.10 -0.13
N PHE A 26 18.92 -17.23 0.17
CA PHE A 26 18.01 -18.16 -0.51
C PHE A 26 17.12 -17.39 -1.49
N GLU A 27 16.88 -17.99 -2.64
CA GLU A 27 15.86 -17.56 -3.59
C GLU A 27 14.94 -18.73 -3.92
N LEU A 28 13.64 -18.50 -3.82
CA LEU A 28 12.62 -19.47 -4.22
C LEU A 28 11.97 -19.02 -5.52
N GLU A 29 11.49 -19.97 -6.32
CA GLU A 29 10.70 -19.65 -7.53
C GLU A 29 9.35 -18.99 -7.17
N THR A 30 8.82 -19.25 -5.98
CA THR A 30 7.73 -18.52 -5.35
C THR A 30 7.76 -18.69 -3.84
N TYR A 31 7.19 -17.75 -3.08
CA TYR A 31 7.08 -17.83 -1.63
C TYR A 31 5.64 -18.13 -1.18
N GLN A 32 4.70 -18.26 -2.12
CA GLN A 32 3.37 -18.79 -1.86
C GLN A 32 3.11 -19.99 -2.79
N VAL A 33 2.92 -21.18 -2.22
CA VAL A 33 2.59 -22.39 -2.97
C VAL A 33 1.07 -22.49 -3.07
N LEU A 34 0.53 -22.33 -4.29
CA LEU A 34 -0.87 -21.99 -4.55
C LEU A 34 -1.69 -23.11 -5.17
N ASP A 35 -1.04 -24.19 -5.55
CA ASP A 35 -1.46 -25.18 -6.53
C ASP A 35 -1.06 -26.61 -6.10
N ALA A 36 -1.43 -27.60 -6.91
CA ALA A 36 -1.05 -29.01 -6.74
C ALA A 36 0.44 -29.28 -7.07
N ARG A 37 1.33 -28.32 -6.79
CA ARG A 37 2.77 -28.48 -7.01
C ARG A 37 3.31 -29.64 -6.20
N THR A 38 4.10 -30.49 -6.85
CA THR A 38 4.84 -31.56 -6.19
C THR A 38 6.03 -31.01 -5.42
N ASP A 39 6.73 -30.04 -6.03
CA ASP A 39 7.99 -29.52 -5.53
C ASP A 39 8.07 -27.99 -5.63
N LEU A 40 8.73 -27.38 -4.65
CA LEU A 40 9.12 -25.97 -4.66
C LEU A 40 10.62 -25.86 -4.89
N ARG A 41 11.01 -25.25 -6.02
CA ARG A 41 12.42 -25.12 -6.40
C ARG A 41 13.04 -23.86 -5.81
N GLY A 42 14.30 -23.98 -5.42
CA GLY A 42 15.07 -22.88 -4.87
C GLY A 42 16.55 -22.93 -5.19
N LYS A 43 17.24 -21.84 -4.86
CA LYS A 43 18.68 -21.69 -5.00
C LYS A 43 19.27 -21.12 -3.73
N VAL A 44 20.45 -21.63 -3.38
CA VAL A 44 21.34 -21.03 -2.37
C VAL A 44 22.39 -20.24 -3.13
N LEU A 45 22.62 -19.00 -2.70
CA LEU A 45 23.56 -18.05 -3.28
C LEU A 45 24.46 -17.46 -2.20
N PRO A 46 25.69 -17.03 -2.51
CA PRO A 46 26.50 -16.23 -1.61
C PRO A 46 25.95 -14.81 -1.50
N ARG A 47 26.09 -14.15 -0.33
CA ARG A 47 25.55 -12.79 -0.09
C ARG A 47 26.48 -11.65 -0.49
N LYS A 48 27.75 -11.72 -0.09
CA LYS A 48 28.78 -10.69 -0.38
C LYS A 48 29.93 -11.27 -1.21
N ASN A 49 30.54 -12.34 -0.71
CA ASN A 49 31.70 -12.97 -1.33
C ASN A 49 31.34 -14.38 -1.80
N ALA A 50 31.79 -14.75 -3.01
CA ALA A 50 31.62 -16.11 -3.51
C ALA A 50 32.28 -17.11 -2.53
N LEU A 51 31.51 -18.14 -2.14
CA LEU A 51 32.05 -19.25 -1.37
C LEU A 51 32.82 -20.20 -2.30
N PRO A 52 33.87 -20.88 -1.80
CA PRO A 52 34.63 -21.84 -2.60
C PRO A 52 33.72 -22.93 -3.19
N ALA A 53 33.96 -23.29 -4.46
CA ALA A 53 33.34 -24.47 -5.06
C ALA A 53 33.69 -25.72 -4.22
N GLY A 54 32.74 -26.63 -4.07
CA GLY A 54 32.90 -27.81 -3.21
C GLY A 54 32.51 -27.58 -1.74
N THR A 55 32.19 -26.34 -1.34
CA THR A 55 31.64 -26.07 0.01
C THR A 55 30.32 -26.80 0.19
N ILE A 56 30.16 -27.51 1.32
CA ILE A 56 28.93 -28.22 1.68
C ILE A 56 28.01 -27.28 2.47
N VAL A 57 26.78 -27.14 1.98
CA VAL A 57 25.70 -26.40 2.64
C VAL A 57 24.56 -27.35 2.96
N ARG A 58 24.14 -27.40 4.21
CA ARG A 58 22.92 -28.10 4.60
C ARG A 58 21.76 -27.12 4.65
N VAL A 59 20.72 -27.38 3.87
CA VAL A 59 19.50 -26.56 3.81
C VAL A 59 18.36 -27.33 4.46
N SER A 60 17.59 -26.68 5.32
CA SER A 60 16.38 -27.27 5.90
C SER A 60 15.19 -26.33 5.78
N ALA A 61 14.00 -26.91 5.72
CA ALA A 61 12.73 -26.21 5.87
C ALA A 61 12.10 -26.67 7.19
N ALA A 62 11.76 -25.71 8.05
CA ALA A 62 11.11 -25.99 9.33
C ALA A 62 9.76 -25.26 9.42
N GLY A 63 8.76 -25.94 9.97
CA GLY A 63 7.46 -25.31 10.24
C GLY A 63 7.63 -24.24 11.32
N ILE A 64 7.10 -23.03 11.11
CA ILE A 64 7.29 -21.94 12.08
C ILE A 64 6.58 -22.25 13.40
N ALA A 65 5.39 -22.85 13.36
CA ALA A 65 4.62 -23.17 14.55
C ALA A 65 5.20 -24.36 15.34
N SER A 66 5.69 -25.40 14.64
CA SER A 66 6.25 -26.59 15.28
C SER A 66 7.73 -26.43 15.65
N CYS A 67 8.44 -25.52 14.97
CA CYS A 67 9.91 -25.43 14.97
C CYS A 67 10.61 -26.74 14.52
N GLU A 68 9.86 -27.70 13.98
CA GLU A 68 10.37 -28.98 13.52
C GLU A 68 10.80 -28.89 12.06
N SER A 69 11.99 -29.44 11.76
CA SER A 69 12.45 -29.60 10.38
C SER A 69 11.58 -30.63 9.68
N VAL A 70 10.87 -30.20 8.64
CA VAL A 70 10.02 -31.05 7.81
C VAL A 70 10.73 -31.54 6.55
N TRP A 71 11.86 -30.92 6.21
CA TRP A 71 12.68 -31.30 5.07
C TRP A 71 14.11 -30.82 5.28
N GLU A 72 15.09 -31.61 4.86
CA GLU A 72 16.51 -31.25 4.89
C GLU A 72 17.23 -31.85 3.68
N SER A 73 18.22 -31.13 3.16
CA SER A 73 19.06 -31.58 2.05
C SER A 73 20.48 -31.05 2.21
N GLU A 74 21.45 -31.86 1.79
CA GLU A 74 22.86 -31.50 1.76
C GLU A 74 23.25 -31.18 0.31
N LEU A 75 23.80 -29.98 0.09
CA LEU A 75 24.11 -29.44 -1.21
C LEU A 75 25.60 -29.11 -1.31
N THR A 76 26.21 -29.44 -2.44
CA THR A 76 27.58 -29.01 -2.76
C THR A 76 27.51 -27.77 -3.64
N LEU A 77 28.16 -26.67 -3.23
CA LEU A 77 28.20 -25.44 -4.01
C LEU A 77 29.03 -25.64 -5.29
N GLY A 78 28.47 -25.25 -6.43
CA GLY A 78 29.14 -25.27 -7.72
C GLY A 78 30.06 -24.07 -7.95
N GLU A 79 30.54 -23.91 -9.18
CA GLU A 79 31.27 -22.72 -9.61
C GLU A 79 30.41 -21.45 -9.40
N GLY A 80 30.99 -20.43 -8.77
CA GLY A 80 30.27 -19.22 -8.36
C GLY A 80 29.59 -19.30 -6.99
N GLY A 81 29.73 -20.41 -6.26
CA GLY A 81 29.26 -20.54 -4.87
C GLY A 81 27.75 -20.74 -4.73
N ALA A 82 27.07 -21.27 -5.76
CA ALA A 82 25.63 -21.48 -5.78
C ALA A 82 25.24 -22.97 -5.84
N ALA A 83 24.08 -23.31 -5.31
CA ALA A 83 23.47 -24.65 -5.44
C ALA A 83 21.95 -24.55 -5.62
N GLN A 84 21.35 -25.56 -6.28
CA GLN A 84 19.90 -25.67 -6.44
C GLN A 84 19.33 -26.74 -5.51
N PHE A 85 18.08 -26.57 -5.09
CA PHE A 85 17.35 -27.56 -4.29
C PHE A 85 15.87 -27.60 -4.67
N ALA A 86 15.19 -28.67 -4.24
CA ALA A 86 13.76 -28.87 -4.42
C ALA A 86 13.14 -29.41 -3.12
N ILE A 87 12.09 -28.76 -2.64
CA ILE A 87 11.35 -29.11 -1.43
C ILE A 87 10.06 -29.82 -1.86
N PRO A 88 9.74 -31.04 -1.36
CA PRO A 88 8.56 -31.80 -1.76
C PRO A 88 7.28 -31.27 -1.09
N VAL A 89 6.81 -30.10 -1.54
CA VAL A 89 5.70 -29.36 -0.91
C VAL A 89 4.34 -30.06 -0.96
N ALA A 90 4.12 -31.01 -1.88
CA ALA A 90 2.87 -31.79 -1.93
C ALA A 90 2.61 -32.63 -0.67
N THR A 91 3.66 -32.92 0.11
CA THR A 91 3.57 -33.72 1.33
C THR A 91 3.53 -32.87 2.60
N LEU A 92 3.73 -31.55 2.46
CA LEU A 92 3.73 -30.64 3.60
C LEU A 92 2.30 -30.23 3.96
N PRO A 93 1.94 -30.19 5.25
CA PRO A 93 0.67 -29.61 5.66
C PRO A 93 0.60 -28.12 5.30
N GLY A 94 -0.61 -27.55 5.25
CA GLY A 94 -0.77 -26.11 5.14
C GLY A 94 -0.08 -25.38 6.28
N GLY A 95 0.62 -24.29 5.97
CA GLY A 95 1.31 -23.51 7.00
C GLY A 95 2.46 -22.66 6.48
N TYR A 96 3.15 -22.04 7.43
CA TYR A 96 4.33 -21.20 7.19
C TYR A 96 5.61 -21.95 7.54
N TYR A 97 6.59 -21.83 6.66
CA TYR A 97 7.85 -22.54 6.74
C TYR A 97 9.01 -21.55 6.60
N THR A 98 10.03 -21.70 7.43
CA THR A 98 11.29 -20.95 7.30
C THR A 98 12.36 -21.84 6.70
N LEU A 99 13.13 -21.29 5.76
CA LEU A 99 14.35 -21.94 5.28
C LEU A 99 15.52 -21.60 6.18
N THR A 100 16.39 -22.56 6.45
CA THR A 100 17.65 -22.29 7.15
C THR A 100 18.81 -22.96 6.41
N GLY A 101 20.01 -22.40 6.55
CA GLY A 101 21.24 -22.92 5.94
C GLY A 101 22.37 -23.00 6.93
N LYS A 102 23.16 -24.08 6.86
CA LYS A 102 24.36 -24.28 7.67
C LYS A 102 25.56 -24.60 6.78
N LEU A 103 26.70 -24.00 7.09
CA LEU A 103 28.00 -24.29 6.48
C LEU A 103 28.74 -25.31 7.36
N GLY A 104 28.97 -26.52 6.86
CA GLY A 104 29.61 -27.59 7.63
C GLY A 104 28.88 -27.94 8.95
N ASN A 105 29.65 -28.20 10.02
CA ASN A 105 29.13 -28.58 11.34
C ASN A 105 28.86 -27.39 12.28
N GLU A 106 29.08 -26.15 11.83
CA GLU A 106 28.82 -24.98 12.68
C GLU A 106 27.31 -24.70 12.75
N SER A 107 26.78 -24.72 13.98
CA SER A 107 25.41 -24.36 14.27
C SER A 107 25.25 -22.84 14.21
N VAL A 108 24.99 -22.31 13.03
CA VAL A 108 24.51 -20.93 12.91
C VAL A 108 22.99 -21.00 12.74
N PRO A 109 22.19 -20.85 13.81
CA PRO A 109 20.74 -20.75 13.68
C PRO A 109 20.42 -19.42 13.01
N GLN A 110 20.05 -19.45 11.74
CA GLN A 110 19.65 -18.27 10.99
C GLN A 110 18.37 -18.57 10.22
N SER A 111 17.34 -17.78 10.51
CA SER A 111 16.10 -17.75 9.74
C SER A 111 16.37 -17.15 8.36
N GLY A 112 16.32 -17.99 7.33
CA GLY A 112 16.18 -17.58 5.93
C GLY A 112 14.73 -17.17 5.62
N PRO A 113 14.40 -16.98 4.34
CA PRO A 113 13.09 -16.47 3.95
C PRO A 113 11.96 -17.42 4.37
N VAL A 114 10.78 -16.83 4.59
CA VAL A 114 9.55 -17.56 4.89
C VAL A 114 8.76 -17.79 3.61
N PHE A 115 8.27 -19.02 3.43
CA PHE A 115 7.30 -19.37 2.41
C PHE A 115 6.03 -19.97 3.05
N CYS A 116 4.91 -19.90 2.34
CA CYS A 116 3.62 -20.41 2.77
C CYS A 116 3.15 -21.52 1.85
N VAL A 117 2.75 -22.66 2.43
CA VAL A 117 1.97 -23.69 1.73
C VAL A 117 0.50 -23.41 2.01
N ARG A 118 -0.28 -23.10 0.96
CA ARG A 118 -1.70 -22.77 1.12
C ARG A 118 -2.52 -24.01 1.46
N GLN A 119 -3.60 -23.80 2.21
CA GLN A 119 -4.60 -24.81 2.47
C GLN A 119 -5.97 -24.15 2.53
N LEU A 120 -6.94 -24.76 1.85
CA LEU A 120 -8.35 -24.43 1.97
C LEU A 120 -8.97 -25.32 3.06
N ARG A 121 -9.95 -24.79 3.78
CA ARG A 121 -10.77 -25.58 4.70
C ARG A 121 -11.71 -26.46 3.87
N ASP A 122 -11.89 -27.70 4.32
CA ASP A 122 -12.83 -28.61 3.67
C ASP A 122 -14.27 -28.11 3.80
N GLY A 123 -15.02 -28.17 2.69
CA GLY A 123 -16.43 -27.76 2.60
C GLY A 123 -16.66 -26.49 1.78
N ALA A 124 -17.74 -26.48 0.99
CA ALA A 124 -18.23 -25.25 0.38
C ALA A 124 -18.83 -24.37 1.48
N PRO A 125 -18.47 -23.08 1.59
CA PRO A 125 -19.11 -22.24 2.58
C PRO A 125 -20.55 -22.05 2.16
N ALA A 126 -21.44 -22.09 3.15
CA ALA A 126 -22.78 -21.64 2.91
C ALA A 126 -22.75 -20.10 2.81
N LEU A 127 -23.21 -19.58 1.68
CA LEU A 127 -23.54 -18.17 1.57
C LEU A 127 -24.78 -17.94 2.44
N HIS A 128 -24.58 -17.30 3.58
CA HIS A 128 -25.65 -16.88 4.45
C HIS A 128 -25.75 -15.37 4.39
N SER A 129 -26.99 -14.86 4.42
CA SER A 129 -27.20 -13.43 4.64
C SER A 129 -26.75 -13.12 6.07
N LEU A 130 -25.72 -12.30 6.19
CA LEU A 130 -25.19 -11.90 7.49
C LEU A 130 -25.96 -10.69 8.00
N THR A 131 -26.15 -10.64 9.30
CA THR A 131 -26.72 -9.49 9.99
C THR A 131 -25.63 -8.46 10.30
N LYS A 132 -26.05 -7.27 10.73
CA LYS A 132 -25.15 -6.25 11.27
C LYS A 132 -24.27 -6.81 12.40
N ASP A 133 -24.85 -7.57 13.31
CA ASP A 133 -24.15 -8.13 14.46
C ASP A 133 -23.11 -9.17 14.04
N ASP A 134 -23.37 -9.91 12.96
CA ASP A 134 -22.40 -10.85 12.39
C ASP A 134 -21.18 -10.12 11.81
N TYR A 135 -21.39 -9.02 11.08
CA TYR A 135 -20.28 -8.20 10.56
C TYR A 135 -19.45 -7.59 11.69
N LEU A 136 -20.12 -7.05 12.72
CA LEU A 136 -19.43 -6.47 13.88
C LEU A 136 -18.65 -7.54 14.64
N ALA A 137 -19.22 -8.73 14.84
CA ALA A 137 -18.54 -9.86 15.46
C ALA A 137 -17.30 -10.30 14.65
N PHE A 138 -17.38 -10.32 13.31
CA PHE A 138 -16.25 -10.59 12.44
C PHE A 138 -15.14 -9.54 12.62
N VAL A 139 -15.49 -8.25 12.61
CA VAL A 139 -14.53 -7.15 12.81
C VAL A 139 -13.85 -7.26 14.18
N VAL A 140 -14.62 -7.46 15.26
CA VAL A 140 -14.09 -7.63 16.62
C VAL A 140 -13.15 -8.84 16.70
N ALA A 141 -13.54 -9.98 16.13
CA ALA A 141 -12.70 -11.17 16.12
C ALA A 141 -11.39 -10.95 15.35
N ALA A 142 -11.43 -10.25 14.21
CA ALA A 142 -10.25 -9.90 13.44
C ALA A 142 -9.32 -8.97 14.21
N VAL A 143 -9.83 -7.90 14.82
CA VAL A 143 -9.02 -6.94 15.61
C VAL A 143 -8.40 -7.61 16.84
N LYS A 144 -9.12 -8.51 17.53
CA LYS A 144 -8.53 -9.29 18.63
C LYS A 144 -7.37 -10.17 18.19
N ARG A 145 -7.52 -10.89 17.07
CA ARG A 145 -6.42 -11.68 16.48
C ARG A 145 -5.23 -10.80 16.10
N LEU A 146 -5.47 -9.59 15.59
CA LEU A 146 -4.42 -8.62 15.30
C LEU A 146 -3.70 -8.16 16.56
N ALA A 147 -4.44 -7.89 17.63
CA ALA A 147 -3.85 -7.52 18.91
C ALA A 147 -3.00 -8.68 19.47
N GLU A 148 -3.40 -9.93 19.27
CA GLU A 148 -2.67 -11.11 19.75
C GLU A 148 -1.44 -11.47 18.90
N HIS A 149 -1.52 -11.29 17.58
CA HIS A 149 -0.55 -11.87 16.64
C HIS A 149 0.15 -10.86 15.71
N GLN A 150 -0.34 -9.62 15.63
CA GLN A 150 0.20 -8.55 14.79
C GLN A 150 0.33 -7.25 15.60
N SER A 151 0.75 -7.36 16.85
CA SER A 151 1.06 -6.21 17.69
C SER A 151 2.40 -6.38 18.39
N LEU A 152 3.03 -5.25 18.70
CA LEU A 152 4.26 -5.21 19.49
C LEU A 152 4.19 -4.05 20.47
N ARG A 153 4.74 -4.26 21.65
CA ARG A 153 5.00 -3.15 22.57
C ARG A 153 6.19 -2.35 22.03
N LEU A 154 6.06 -1.03 22.01
CA LEU A 154 7.11 -0.15 21.51
C LEU A 154 8.46 -0.41 22.21
N GLY A 155 9.52 -0.61 21.42
CA GLY A 155 10.86 -0.92 21.94
C GLY A 155 10.96 -2.32 22.58
N ASN A 156 9.95 -3.18 22.40
CA ASN A 156 9.74 -4.40 23.18
C ASN A 156 9.71 -4.15 24.71
N ALA A 157 9.39 -2.93 25.14
CA ALA A 157 9.31 -2.58 26.55
C ALA A 157 8.04 -3.21 27.18
N PRO A 158 8.12 -3.88 28.35
CA PRO A 158 6.95 -4.49 28.99
C PRO A 158 5.77 -3.51 29.22
N ASP A 159 6.09 -2.25 29.47
CA ASP A 159 5.19 -1.12 29.70
C ASP A 159 5.05 -0.20 28.48
N GLY A 160 5.64 -0.56 27.34
CA GLY A 160 5.54 0.20 26.11
C GLY A 160 4.10 0.32 25.59
N ALA A 161 3.81 1.34 24.78
CA ALA A 161 2.53 1.41 24.08
C ALA A 161 2.38 0.22 23.11
N LEU A 162 1.17 -0.32 23.00
CA LEU A 162 0.88 -1.40 22.06
C LEU A 162 0.70 -0.81 20.66
N PHE A 163 1.59 -1.15 19.74
CA PHE A 163 1.46 -0.81 18.32
C PHE A 163 0.94 -2.00 17.54
N PHE A 164 -0.12 -1.79 16.76
CA PHE A 164 -0.46 -2.71 15.68
C PHE A 164 0.60 -2.61 14.58
N THR A 165 0.88 -3.74 13.93
CA THR A 165 1.98 -3.87 12.99
C THR A 165 1.54 -4.56 11.71
N VAL A 166 2.26 -4.30 10.62
CA VAL A 166 2.04 -4.96 9.33
C VAL A 166 3.18 -5.91 8.99
N THR A 167 2.81 -7.06 8.43
CA THR A 167 3.71 -7.92 7.67
C THR A 167 3.86 -7.32 6.27
N ARG A 168 5.09 -7.23 5.74
CA ARG A 168 5.25 -6.86 4.32
C ARG A 168 4.63 -7.94 3.44
N PRO A 169 3.70 -7.59 2.53
CA PRO A 169 3.06 -8.56 1.67
C PRO A 169 4.07 -9.14 0.68
N VAL A 170 3.85 -10.40 0.32
CA VAL A 170 4.60 -11.10 -0.72
C VAL A 170 3.97 -10.80 -2.08
N TYR A 171 4.75 -10.26 -3.01
CA TYR A 171 4.30 -9.99 -4.37
C TYR A 171 4.92 -10.98 -5.35
N ARG A 172 4.12 -11.78 -6.09
CA ARG A 172 4.67 -12.67 -7.14
C ARG A 172 5.63 -11.92 -8.05
N SER A 173 6.68 -12.62 -8.48
CA SER A 173 7.66 -12.09 -9.41
C SER A 173 7.02 -11.73 -10.75
N TYR A 174 7.53 -10.70 -11.41
CA TYR A 174 7.10 -10.34 -12.76
C TYR A 174 8.24 -9.70 -13.54
N ARG A 175 8.14 -9.79 -14.87
CA ARG A 175 8.99 -9.05 -15.79
C ARG A 175 8.26 -7.84 -16.33
N SER A 176 9.04 -6.82 -16.58
CA SER A 176 8.57 -5.57 -17.12
C SER A 176 9.57 -5.05 -18.15
N ILE A 177 9.09 -4.28 -19.13
CA ILE A 177 9.95 -3.58 -20.08
C ILE A 177 10.22 -2.15 -19.64
N GLY A 178 11.10 -1.46 -20.35
CA GLY A 178 11.41 -0.04 -20.23
C GLY A 178 11.37 0.65 -21.59
N TYR A 179 12.07 1.78 -21.71
CA TYR A 179 12.14 2.51 -22.97
C TYR A 179 12.65 1.63 -24.12
N LYS A 180 11.97 1.70 -25.27
CA LYS A 180 12.40 1.05 -26.50
C LYS A 180 13.62 1.78 -27.04
N ARG A 181 14.78 1.13 -27.02
CA ARG A 181 16.05 1.66 -27.51
C ARG A 181 16.01 1.84 -29.04
N PRO A 182 16.85 2.74 -29.60
CA PRO A 182 16.93 2.97 -31.05
C PRO A 182 17.21 1.71 -31.89
N ASP A 183 17.87 0.72 -31.32
CA ASP A 183 18.12 -0.59 -31.94
C ASP A 183 16.88 -1.51 -31.97
N GLY A 184 15.75 -1.03 -31.45
CA GLY A 184 14.49 -1.76 -31.37
C GLY A 184 14.44 -2.82 -30.27
N THR A 185 15.38 -2.81 -29.32
CA THR A 185 15.34 -3.63 -28.10
C THR A 185 14.63 -2.88 -26.97
N PHE A 186 14.11 -3.63 -26.00
CA PHE A 186 13.54 -3.06 -24.78
C PHE A 186 14.55 -3.22 -23.64
N GLU A 187 14.63 -2.21 -22.77
CA GLU A 187 15.20 -2.44 -21.44
C GLU A 187 14.29 -3.42 -20.67
N ASN A 188 14.87 -4.42 -20.01
CA ASN A 188 14.12 -5.47 -19.29
C ASN A 188 14.41 -5.36 -17.80
N TYR A 189 13.37 -5.27 -17.01
CA TYR A 189 13.42 -5.25 -15.56
C TYR A 189 12.83 -6.54 -14.98
N TRP A 190 13.62 -7.23 -14.17
CA TRP A 190 13.16 -8.38 -13.40
C TRP A 190 12.87 -7.95 -11.97
N PHE A 191 11.64 -8.18 -11.53
CA PHE A 191 11.22 -7.94 -10.16
C PHE A 191 10.97 -9.30 -9.49
N PRO A 192 11.95 -9.81 -8.72
CA PRO A 192 11.78 -11.07 -8.02
C PRO A 192 10.70 -10.94 -6.94
N GLU A 193 10.02 -12.06 -6.66
CA GLU A 193 9.11 -12.14 -5.53
C GLU A 193 9.86 -11.85 -4.24
N ALA A 194 9.31 -10.98 -3.40
CA ALA A 194 9.87 -10.70 -2.08
C ALA A 194 9.31 -11.71 -1.06
N PRO A 195 10.14 -12.28 -0.18
CA PRO A 195 9.68 -13.21 0.86
C PRO A 195 8.77 -12.52 1.88
N MET A 196 7.97 -13.32 2.58
CA MET A 196 7.11 -12.80 3.65
C MET A 196 7.96 -12.35 4.83
N ASP A 197 7.75 -11.13 5.29
CA ASP A 197 8.37 -10.63 6.51
C ASP A 197 7.54 -11.09 7.72
N PHE A 198 7.68 -12.37 8.05
CA PHE A 198 6.77 -13.03 8.99
C PHE A 198 6.68 -12.35 10.37
N PRO A 199 7.78 -11.83 10.96
CA PRO A 199 7.70 -10.98 12.15
C PRO A 199 7.29 -9.56 11.72
N PRO A 200 6.10 -9.07 12.12
CA PRO A 200 5.67 -7.73 11.76
C PRO A 200 6.38 -6.71 12.67
N PHE A 201 6.71 -5.53 12.15
CA PHE A 201 7.44 -4.52 12.95
C PHE A 201 7.18 -3.07 12.58
N ALA A 202 6.76 -2.79 11.35
CA ALA A 202 6.33 -1.45 11.00
C ALA A 202 4.95 -1.16 11.60
N ALA A 203 4.78 0.01 12.19
CA ALA A 203 3.48 0.47 12.69
C ALA A 203 2.43 0.49 11.58
N ASP A 204 1.25 -0.06 11.88
CA ASP A 204 0.09 -0.10 10.99
C ASP A 204 -0.79 1.14 11.22
N PHE A 205 -0.57 2.21 10.47
CA PHE A 205 -1.35 3.44 10.62
C PHE A 205 -2.79 3.32 10.09
N ASP A 206 -3.07 2.38 9.19
CA ASP A 206 -4.39 2.21 8.58
C ASP A 206 -5.41 1.74 9.63
N LEU A 207 -4.99 0.90 10.58
CA LEU A 207 -5.87 0.41 11.64
C LEU A 207 -6.28 1.48 12.67
N TRP A 208 -5.49 2.54 12.85
CA TRP A 208 -5.70 3.48 13.96
C TRP A 208 -7.02 4.21 13.85
N THR A 209 -7.38 4.62 12.63
CA THR A 209 -8.63 5.33 12.34
C THR A 209 -9.87 4.44 12.54
N LEU A 210 -9.69 3.12 12.52
CA LEU A 210 -10.76 2.13 12.66
C LEU A 210 -11.05 1.80 14.12
N LEU A 211 -10.02 1.78 14.97
CA LEU A 211 -10.15 1.39 16.38
C LEU A 211 -11.04 2.35 17.17
N ASP A 212 -11.02 3.65 16.86
CA ASP A 212 -11.93 4.61 17.50
C ASP A 212 -13.40 4.33 17.17
N ARG A 213 -13.70 4.09 15.90
CA ARG A 213 -15.04 3.77 15.42
C ARG A 213 -15.49 2.40 15.95
N LEU A 214 -14.57 1.46 16.10
CA LEU A 214 -14.86 0.17 16.73
C LEU A 214 -15.21 0.33 18.21
N SER A 215 -14.52 1.24 18.92
CA SER A 215 -14.86 1.60 20.30
C SER A 215 -16.29 2.14 20.38
N GLU A 216 -16.68 3.04 19.48
CA GLU A 216 -18.04 3.58 19.40
C GLU A 216 -19.08 2.49 19.10
N ALA A 217 -18.82 1.63 18.11
CA ALA A 217 -19.74 0.59 17.68
C ALA A 217 -19.95 -0.53 18.72
N THR A 218 -18.97 -0.76 19.60
CA THR A 218 -19.01 -1.84 20.60
C THR A 218 -19.24 -1.36 22.03
N GLY A 219 -19.01 -0.08 22.32
CA GLY A 219 -18.94 0.46 23.67
C GLY A 219 -17.69 0.03 24.46
N ASP A 220 -16.72 -0.64 23.83
CA ASP A 220 -15.48 -1.07 24.47
C ASP A 220 -14.39 0.01 24.32
N GLU A 221 -14.09 0.70 25.41
CA GLU A 221 -13.09 1.77 25.47
C GLU A 221 -11.65 1.28 25.23
N THR A 222 -11.40 -0.03 25.35
CA THR A 222 -10.06 -0.62 25.16
C THR A 222 -9.45 -0.25 23.80
N TYR A 223 -10.28 -0.21 22.74
CA TYR A 223 -9.81 0.13 21.40
C TYR A 223 -9.36 1.60 21.30
N ARG A 224 -10.08 2.52 21.95
CA ARG A 224 -9.74 3.94 22.01
C ARG A 224 -8.51 4.19 22.89
N ASP A 225 -8.36 3.43 23.97
CA ASP A 225 -7.17 3.47 24.82
C ASP A 225 -5.91 3.04 24.06
N TRP A 226 -6.00 2.02 23.20
CA TRP A 226 -4.89 1.63 22.32
C TRP A 226 -4.49 2.75 21.37
N VAL A 227 -5.44 3.40 20.69
CA VAL A 227 -5.17 4.54 19.80
C VAL A 227 -4.51 5.68 20.57
N THR A 228 -5.01 5.99 21.76
CA THR A 228 -4.46 7.03 22.64
C THR A 228 -3.00 6.71 23.01
N GLY A 229 -2.73 5.49 23.45
CA GLY A 229 -1.37 5.05 23.78
C GLY A 229 -0.41 5.10 22.59
N MET A 230 -0.88 4.70 21.40
CA MET A 230 -0.09 4.78 20.15
C MET A 230 0.20 6.23 19.76
N ALA A 231 -0.79 7.12 19.81
CA ALA A 231 -0.63 8.54 19.47
C ALA A 231 0.33 9.26 20.44
N ASP A 232 0.19 9.01 21.75
CA ASP A 232 1.08 9.59 22.77
C ASP A 232 2.51 9.08 22.62
N ALA A 233 2.68 7.80 22.28
CA ALA A 233 3.99 7.23 21.99
C ALA A 233 4.59 7.83 20.71
N PHE A 234 3.79 7.93 19.64
CA PHE A 234 4.23 8.51 18.38
C PHE A 234 4.65 9.97 18.55
N ARG A 235 3.92 10.77 19.34
CA ARG A 235 4.33 12.15 19.66
C ARG A 235 5.78 12.22 20.17
N ARG A 236 6.19 11.28 21.03
CA ARG A 236 7.51 11.31 21.68
C ARG A 236 8.66 10.94 20.76
N ILE A 237 8.44 10.05 19.81
CA ILE A 237 9.54 9.42 19.04
C ILE A 237 9.31 9.36 17.53
N GLY A 238 8.12 9.72 17.07
CA GLY A 238 7.66 9.60 15.70
C GLY A 238 7.89 10.86 14.87
N PHE A 239 8.54 11.88 15.42
CA PHE A 239 8.93 13.08 14.70
C PHE A 239 10.44 13.25 14.78
N ASP A 240 11.04 13.60 13.64
CA ASP A 240 12.46 13.84 13.59
C ASP A 240 12.84 15.07 14.44
N PRO A 241 13.79 14.94 15.38
CA PRO A 241 14.11 16.06 16.26
C PRO A 241 14.72 17.25 15.52
N LYS A 242 15.37 17.04 14.36
CA LYS A 242 16.11 18.08 13.63
C LYS A 242 15.21 18.89 12.71
N ASN A 243 14.27 18.26 12.02
CA ASN A 243 13.39 18.95 11.07
C ASN A 243 11.90 18.80 11.37
N GLY A 244 11.50 18.04 12.39
CA GLY A 244 10.09 17.86 12.74
C GLY A 244 9.29 17.02 11.76
N LEU A 245 9.90 16.39 10.73
CA LEU A 245 9.18 15.52 9.82
C LEU A 245 8.74 14.23 10.51
N GLY A 246 7.50 13.79 10.27
CA GLY A 246 6.94 12.58 10.87
C GLY A 246 7.45 11.28 10.24
N TYR A 247 7.70 10.26 11.06
CA TYR A 247 8.07 8.89 10.66
C TYR A 247 6.85 8.08 10.21
N PHE A 248 6.07 8.64 9.29
CA PHE A 248 4.97 7.97 8.62
C PHE A 248 4.90 8.39 7.15
N GLY A 249 4.51 7.45 6.28
CA GLY A 249 4.28 7.69 4.86
C GLY A 249 4.97 6.69 3.93
N VAL A 250 4.74 6.81 2.62
CA VAL A 250 5.09 5.77 1.60
C VAL A 250 6.54 5.27 1.71
N GLU A 251 7.48 6.12 2.08
CA GLU A 251 8.93 5.81 2.07
C GLU A 251 9.56 5.86 3.48
N ALA A 252 8.76 6.01 4.55
CA ALA A 252 9.20 6.01 5.94
C ALA A 252 8.13 5.49 6.91
N GLY A 253 8.53 4.69 7.89
CA GLY A 253 7.63 4.19 8.94
C GLY A 253 8.32 4.13 10.29
N LEU A 254 7.52 3.97 11.34
CA LEU A 254 8.02 3.71 12.69
C LEU A 254 8.27 2.21 12.87
N ASP A 255 9.52 1.83 13.16
CA ASP A 255 9.87 0.47 13.61
C ASP A 255 9.48 0.32 15.08
N ALA A 256 8.39 -0.41 15.34
CA ALA A 256 7.88 -0.66 16.68
C ALA A 256 8.88 -1.44 17.56
N ARG A 257 9.81 -2.20 16.99
CA ARG A 257 10.81 -2.96 17.76
C ARG A 257 11.93 -2.08 18.28
N ASN A 258 12.41 -1.16 17.42
CA ASN A 258 13.58 -0.33 17.69
C ASN A 258 13.21 1.10 18.11
N ALA A 259 11.92 1.46 18.08
CA ALA A 259 11.42 2.79 18.41
C ALA A 259 12.11 3.90 17.58
N GLY A 260 12.28 3.66 16.28
CA GLY A 260 12.96 4.59 15.37
C GLY A 260 12.40 4.55 13.95
N VAL A 261 12.94 5.39 13.08
CA VAL A 261 12.55 5.45 11.67
C VAL A 261 13.11 4.27 10.88
N MET A 262 12.32 3.74 9.96
CA MET A 262 12.75 2.74 9.00
C MET A 262 12.24 3.08 7.59
N SER A 263 12.96 2.60 6.59
CA SER A 263 12.48 2.66 5.21
C SER A 263 11.36 1.64 4.99
N MET A 264 10.24 2.10 4.45
CA MET A 264 9.14 1.24 4.00
C MET A 264 9.32 0.75 2.57
N LYS A 265 10.32 1.28 1.85
CA LYS A 265 10.58 0.98 0.45
C LYS A 265 11.53 -0.22 0.31
N PRO A 266 11.13 -1.29 -0.40
CA PRO A 266 12.00 -2.44 -0.61
C PRO A 266 13.34 -2.06 -1.24
N GLY A 267 14.44 -2.58 -0.68
CA GLY A 267 15.79 -2.35 -1.21
C GLY A 267 16.38 -0.96 -0.94
N VAL A 268 15.70 -0.08 -0.20
CA VAL A 268 16.22 1.24 0.19
C VAL A 268 16.49 1.23 1.69
N GLU A 269 17.74 1.44 2.09
CA GLU A 269 18.14 1.44 3.51
C GLU A 269 17.72 2.72 4.23
N GLN A 270 17.87 3.88 3.59
CA GLN A 270 17.57 5.17 4.20
C GLN A 270 16.10 5.54 4.02
N ALA A 271 15.40 5.79 5.12
CA ALA A 271 14.04 6.29 5.10
C ALA A 271 13.94 7.68 4.46
N GLN A 272 12.86 7.93 3.73
CA GLN A 272 12.59 9.21 3.07
C GLN A 272 11.19 9.67 3.44
N PHE A 273 11.04 10.95 3.77
CA PHE A 273 9.73 11.55 4.02
C PHE A 273 9.03 11.81 2.70
N LYS A 274 7.82 11.26 2.55
CA LYS A 274 6.91 11.49 1.44
C LYS A 274 5.52 11.69 2.03
N PRO A 275 4.87 12.86 1.88
CA PRO A 275 3.62 13.18 2.57
C PRO A 275 2.44 12.49 1.87
N MET A 276 2.38 11.17 2.02
CA MET A 276 1.38 10.28 1.46
C MET A 276 1.41 9.01 2.30
N ASN A 277 0.26 8.44 2.64
CA ASN A 277 0.24 7.17 3.39
C ASN A 277 0.79 6.01 2.55
N VAL A 278 1.54 5.08 3.16
CA VAL A 278 1.73 3.75 2.56
C VAL A 278 0.40 3.03 2.76
N GLY A 279 -0.22 2.53 1.69
CA GLY A 279 -1.29 1.55 1.87
C GLY A 279 -2.51 1.76 1.02
N ASN A 280 -3.61 1.22 1.53
CA ASN A 280 -4.87 1.10 0.80
C ASN A 280 -5.83 2.22 1.17
N ASP A 281 -5.60 2.90 2.29
CA ASP A 281 -6.31 4.11 2.67
C ASP A 281 -5.34 5.31 2.66
N PRO A 282 -5.60 6.37 1.88
CA PRO A 282 -4.72 7.53 1.84
C PRO A 282 -4.79 8.40 3.11
N ARG A 283 -5.73 8.12 4.04
CA ARG A 283 -5.92 8.87 5.28
C ARG A 283 -5.01 8.33 6.38
N LEU A 284 -3.99 9.11 6.72
CA LEU A 284 -3.22 8.92 7.95
C LEU A 284 -4.09 9.31 9.17
N PRO A 285 -3.79 8.85 10.40
CA PRO A 285 -4.49 9.25 11.62
C PRO A 285 -4.16 10.69 12.06
N VAL A 286 -4.14 11.62 11.10
CA VAL A 286 -3.75 13.03 11.23
C VAL A 286 -4.64 13.75 12.24
N ASP A 287 -5.94 13.44 12.29
CA ASP A 287 -6.86 14.03 13.28
C ASP A 287 -6.46 13.70 14.71
N ARG A 288 -6.07 12.45 14.96
CA ARG A 288 -5.56 12.03 16.26
C ARG A 288 -4.22 12.68 16.54
N MET A 289 -3.34 12.74 15.55
CA MET A 289 -2.05 13.41 15.73
C MET A 289 -2.21 14.89 16.05
N TRP A 290 -3.14 15.62 15.43
CA TRP A 290 -3.41 17.02 15.80
C TRP A 290 -3.97 17.16 17.22
N LYS A 291 -4.75 16.20 17.71
CA LYS A 291 -5.26 16.22 19.08
C LYS A 291 -4.16 15.96 20.12
N HIS A 292 -3.23 15.04 19.84
CA HIS A 292 -2.23 14.58 20.80
C HIS A 292 -0.87 15.28 20.68
N ALA A 293 -0.53 15.76 19.48
CA ALA A 293 0.74 16.35 19.09
C ALA A 293 0.57 17.61 18.22
N PRO A 294 -0.23 18.62 18.64
CA PRO A 294 -0.51 19.80 17.82
C PRO A 294 0.76 20.58 17.45
N ASP A 295 1.71 20.71 18.37
CA ASP A 295 2.95 21.46 18.14
C ASP A 295 3.87 20.72 17.16
N GLU A 296 4.01 19.40 17.30
CA GLU A 296 4.79 18.58 16.40
C GLU A 296 4.18 18.52 15.00
N MET A 297 2.84 18.43 14.90
CA MET A 297 2.12 18.49 13.63
C MET A 297 2.27 19.86 12.95
N HIS A 298 2.18 20.95 13.71
CA HIS A 298 2.43 22.30 13.21
C HIS A 298 3.85 22.43 12.65
N ARG A 299 4.86 21.99 13.41
CA ARG A 299 6.26 21.98 12.97
C ARG A 299 6.44 21.14 11.71
N MET A 300 5.89 19.93 11.65
CA MET A 300 5.95 19.05 10.49
C MET A 300 5.38 19.74 9.24
N CYS A 301 4.19 20.32 9.33
CA CYS A 301 3.54 21.00 8.21
C CYS A 301 4.39 22.16 7.66
N ARG A 302 5.02 22.94 8.54
CA ARG A 302 5.97 23.99 8.12
C ARG A 302 7.25 23.41 7.51
N ALA A 303 7.79 22.35 8.12
CA ALA A 303 9.01 21.69 7.65
C ALA A 303 8.87 21.11 6.23
N MET A 304 7.68 20.66 5.83
CA MET A 304 7.45 20.22 4.44
C MET A 304 7.82 21.29 3.40
N PHE A 305 7.61 22.57 3.72
CA PHE A 305 8.01 23.66 2.82
C PHE A 305 9.52 23.65 2.58
N TYR A 306 10.33 23.55 3.63
CA TYR A 306 11.79 23.52 3.52
C TYR A 306 12.32 22.19 2.99
N GLY A 307 11.66 21.07 3.31
CA GLY A 307 12.09 19.75 2.92
C GLY A 307 11.81 19.42 1.45
N LEU A 308 10.62 19.78 0.94
CA LEU A 308 10.12 19.31 -0.35
C LEU A 308 10.17 20.37 -1.46
N ILE A 309 9.96 21.65 -1.14
CA ILE A 309 10.06 22.72 -2.14
C ILE A 309 11.53 22.92 -2.50
N THR A 310 11.83 22.88 -3.80
CA THR A 310 13.17 23.06 -4.36
C THR A 310 13.37 24.46 -4.93
N ASP A 311 12.27 25.14 -5.28
CA ASP A 311 12.28 26.54 -5.70
C ASP A 311 11.03 27.25 -5.13
N PRO A 312 11.20 28.15 -4.14
CA PRO A 312 10.09 28.83 -3.50
C PRO A 312 9.40 29.85 -4.39
N ASP A 313 9.97 30.28 -5.52
CA ASP A 313 9.34 31.26 -6.42
C ASP A 313 8.35 30.58 -7.38
N SER A 314 8.76 29.46 -7.97
CA SER A 314 7.93 28.67 -8.88
C SER A 314 7.12 27.55 -8.20
N PHE A 315 7.35 27.34 -6.90
CA PHE A 315 6.80 26.20 -6.14
C PHE A 315 7.14 24.85 -6.77
N ASP A 316 8.30 24.75 -7.44
CA ASP A 316 8.86 23.46 -7.85
C ASP A 316 9.23 22.66 -6.59
N TYR A 317 9.00 21.34 -6.62
CA TYR A 317 9.18 20.48 -5.47
C TYR A 317 9.60 19.07 -5.88
N ASN A 318 10.04 18.25 -4.93
CA ASN A 318 10.24 16.83 -5.14
C ASN A 318 9.23 16.01 -4.32
N ARG A 319 8.87 14.83 -4.81
CA ARG A 319 7.92 13.93 -4.13
C ARG A 319 8.37 13.42 -2.76
N PHE A 320 9.66 13.49 -2.43
CA PHE A 320 10.21 13.07 -1.14
C PHE A 320 11.43 13.92 -0.75
N CYS A 321 11.80 13.88 0.52
CA CYS A 321 13.08 14.41 1.03
C CYS A 321 13.70 13.49 2.09
N HIS A 322 14.98 13.70 2.39
CA HIS A 322 15.68 12.97 3.47
C HIS A 322 15.51 13.68 4.81
N TYR A 323 15.76 12.99 5.93
CA TYR A 323 15.68 13.55 7.29
C TYR A 323 16.96 14.27 7.76
N ASN A 324 18.02 14.31 6.95
CA ASN A 324 19.34 14.79 7.39
C ASN A 324 19.54 16.31 7.21
N TRP A 325 18.60 17.13 7.70
CA TRP A 325 18.68 18.59 7.67
C TRP A 325 17.93 19.20 8.87
N ASN A 326 18.14 20.50 9.13
CA ASN A 326 17.60 21.22 10.28
C ASN A 326 16.60 22.29 9.83
N ASP A 327 15.37 22.27 10.35
CA ASP A 327 14.32 23.25 10.00
C ASP A 327 14.58 24.64 10.59
N ALA A 328 15.35 24.73 11.68
CA ALA A 328 15.75 26.01 12.27
C ALA A 328 16.59 26.88 11.30
N ASP A 329 17.28 26.26 10.35
CA ASP A 329 18.09 26.98 9.35
C ASP A 329 17.23 27.75 8.33
N LYS A 330 15.94 27.39 8.21
CA LYS A 330 15.00 27.93 7.20
C LYS A 330 15.56 27.90 5.77
N LYS A 331 16.35 26.87 5.46
CA LYS A 331 16.94 26.63 4.14
C LYS A 331 16.25 25.44 3.50
N HIS A 332 16.07 25.51 2.18
CA HIS A 332 15.55 24.39 1.42
C HIS A 332 16.57 23.24 1.38
N ALA A 333 16.11 22.04 1.71
CA ALA A 333 16.95 20.84 1.83
C ALA A 333 17.34 20.23 0.48
N LEU A 334 16.60 20.58 -0.58
CA LEU A 334 16.79 20.08 -1.93
C LEU A 334 17.09 21.23 -2.88
N GLU A 335 18.10 21.04 -3.72
CA GLU A 335 18.38 21.96 -4.83
C GLU A 335 17.44 21.70 -6.01
N ARG A 336 17.14 22.74 -6.79
CA ARG A 336 16.31 22.60 -7.98
C ARG A 336 16.96 21.69 -9.02
N ASN A 337 16.29 20.58 -9.31
CA ASN A 337 16.72 19.62 -10.32
C ASN A 337 15.49 19.15 -11.11
N PRO A 338 15.43 19.36 -12.43
CA PRO A 338 14.28 18.91 -13.22
C PRO A 338 14.21 17.38 -13.40
N ALA A 339 15.25 16.64 -13.00
CA ALA A 339 15.15 15.19 -12.80
C ALA A 339 14.31 14.80 -11.56
N HIS A 340 14.02 15.75 -10.67
CA HIS A 340 13.02 15.56 -9.63
C HIS A 340 11.66 15.30 -10.24
N CYS A 341 10.82 14.60 -9.49
CA CYS A 341 9.50 14.21 -9.92
C CYS A 341 8.50 14.70 -8.88
N ALA A 342 7.74 15.72 -9.25
CA ALA A 342 6.73 16.38 -8.43
C ALA A 342 5.36 15.75 -8.69
N PHE A 343 5.06 14.62 -8.04
CA PHE A 343 3.78 13.94 -8.22
C PHE A 343 2.61 14.80 -7.74
N GLU A 344 1.55 14.82 -8.53
CA GLU A 344 0.32 15.57 -8.27
C GLU A 344 -0.34 15.15 -6.95
N SER A 345 -0.47 13.85 -6.72
CA SER A 345 -0.99 13.28 -5.47
C SER A 345 -0.21 13.69 -4.22
N VAL A 346 1.11 13.95 -4.34
CA VAL A 346 1.93 14.50 -3.26
C VAL A 346 1.61 15.99 -3.04
N GLY A 347 1.49 16.76 -4.12
CA GLY A 347 1.15 18.18 -4.06
C GLY A 347 -0.22 18.43 -3.45
N ALA A 348 -1.21 17.62 -3.82
CA ALA A 348 -2.56 17.67 -3.26
C ALA A 348 -2.59 17.35 -1.75
N ARG A 349 -1.76 16.39 -1.29
CA ARG A 349 -1.66 16.09 0.15
C ARG A 349 -0.93 17.19 0.92
N MET A 350 0.09 17.82 0.33
CA MET A 350 0.72 19.02 0.91
C MET A 350 -0.29 20.16 1.07
N ILE A 351 -1.13 20.43 0.06
CA ILE A 351 -2.22 21.40 0.13
C ILE A 351 -3.16 21.10 1.30
N HIS A 352 -3.62 19.85 1.43
CA HIS A 352 -4.48 19.45 2.54
C HIS A 352 -3.81 19.68 3.90
N TRP A 353 -2.58 19.24 4.11
CA TRP A 353 -1.95 19.40 5.43
C TRP A 353 -1.63 20.85 5.78
N TRP A 354 -1.31 21.70 4.81
CA TRP A 354 -1.18 23.13 5.04
C TRP A 354 -2.54 23.80 5.32
N ALA A 355 -3.61 23.38 4.64
CA ALA A 355 -4.97 23.81 4.95
C ALA A 355 -5.39 23.41 6.38
N ALA A 356 -5.10 22.18 6.81
CA ALA A 356 -5.34 21.73 8.18
C ALA A 356 -4.54 22.54 9.21
N CYS A 357 -3.28 22.87 8.90
CA CYS A 357 -2.45 23.72 9.75
C CYS A 357 -3.05 25.13 9.92
N PHE A 358 -3.51 25.75 8.83
CA PHE A 358 -4.23 27.02 8.89
C PHE A 358 -5.52 26.90 9.71
N ALA A 359 -6.34 25.89 9.40
CA ALA A 359 -7.62 25.65 10.06
C ALA A 359 -7.48 25.47 11.57
N ARG A 360 -6.44 24.75 12.03
CA ARG A 360 -6.26 24.37 13.43
C ARG A 360 -5.41 25.38 14.21
N MET A 361 -4.32 25.87 13.63
CA MET A 361 -3.33 26.73 14.30
C MET A 361 -3.43 28.21 13.92
N GLY A 362 -4.15 28.55 12.85
CA GLY A 362 -4.23 29.93 12.34
C GLY A 362 -2.97 30.38 11.60
N ASP A 363 -2.16 29.44 11.12
CA ASP A 363 -0.91 29.73 10.41
C ASP A 363 -1.18 30.26 8.99
N ALA A 364 -1.09 31.58 8.84
CA ALA A 364 -1.31 32.27 7.56
C ALA A 364 -0.23 31.94 6.51
N ASP A 365 1.00 31.58 6.92
CA ASP A 365 2.03 31.15 5.97
C ASP A 365 1.59 29.84 5.31
N CYS A 366 1.08 28.89 6.09
CA CYS A 366 0.57 27.63 5.57
C CYS A 366 -0.62 27.84 4.61
N LEU A 367 -1.53 28.76 4.91
CA LEU A 367 -2.58 29.14 3.94
C LEU A 367 -1.97 29.67 2.63
N GLY A 368 -0.95 30.53 2.73
CA GLY A 368 -0.21 31.03 1.57
C GLY A 368 0.48 29.93 0.78
N TYR A 369 1.09 28.94 1.44
CA TYR A 369 1.71 27.79 0.79
C TYR A 369 0.68 26.94 0.04
N ALA A 370 -0.45 26.64 0.68
CA ALA A 370 -1.55 25.89 0.07
C ALA A 370 -2.10 26.60 -1.17
N GLN A 371 -2.33 27.91 -1.09
CA GLN A 371 -2.82 28.72 -2.22
C GLN A 371 -1.84 28.68 -3.41
N ARG A 372 -0.55 28.90 -3.17
CA ARG A 372 0.47 28.91 -4.24
C ARG A 372 0.62 27.55 -4.93
N MET A 373 0.58 26.46 -4.17
CA MET A 373 0.60 25.11 -4.74
C MET A 373 -0.69 24.81 -5.53
N ALA A 374 -1.85 25.22 -5.02
CA ALA A 374 -3.13 25.06 -5.73
C ALA A 374 -3.16 25.85 -7.03
N ASP A 375 -2.59 27.06 -7.05
CA ASP A 375 -2.48 27.87 -8.27
C ASP A 375 -1.58 27.21 -9.31
N LYS A 376 -0.43 26.66 -8.89
CA LYS A 376 0.47 25.89 -9.78
C LYS A 376 -0.29 24.75 -10.47
N TRP A 377 -0.99 23.90 -9.72
CA TRP A 377 -1.74 22.76 -10.28
C TRP A 377 -2.93 23.20 -11.13
N ARG A 378 -3.62 24.28 -10.74
CA ARG A 378 -4.72 24.84 -11.54
C ARG A 378 -4.25 25.28 -12.92
N THR A 379 -3.03 25.83 -13.07
CA THR A 379 -2.54 26.32 -14.36
C THR A 379 -2.38 25.22 -15.42
N VAL A 380 -2.25 23.96 -15.00
CA VAL A 380 -2.04 22.81 -15.89
C VAL A 380 -3.25 21.86 -15.94
N GLN A 381 -4.34 22.20 -15.23
CA GLN A 381 -5.59 21.45 -15.32
C GLN A 381 -6.23 21.68 -16.68
N HIS A 382 -6.39 20.60 -17.45
CA HIS A 382 -6.94 20.66 -18.78
C HIS A 382 -8.40 21.14 -18.76
N ALA A 383 -8.71 22.17 -19.54
CA ALA A 383 -9.96 22.92 -19.40
C ALA A 383 -11.22 22.09 -19.70
N GLU A 384 -11.14 21.17 -20.66
CA GLU A 384 -12.28 20.37 -21.14
C GLU A 384 -12.44 19.05 -20.37
N SER A 385 -11.40 18.22 -20.38
CA SER A 385 -11.37 16.93 -19.67
C SER A 385 -11.30 17.07 -18.15
N GLY A 386 -10.80 18.19 -17.60
CA GLY A 386 -10.57 18.36 -16.16
C GLY A 386 -9.35 17.63 -15.60
N LEU A 387 -8.63 16.88 -16.44
CA LEU A 387 -7.47 16.08 -16.05
C LEU A 387 -6.23 16.94 -15.78
N VAL A 388 -5.31 16.44 -14.96
CA VAL A 388 -4.04 17.08 -14.60
C VAL A 388 -2.87 16.13 -14.90
N PRO A 389 -1.68 16.64 -15.29
CA PRO A 389 -0.50 15.80 -15.43
C PRO A 389 -0.15 15.07 -14.13
N ASP A 390 0.39 13.84 -14.22
CA ASP A 390 0.84 13.05 -13.06
C ASP A 390 1.96 13.76 -12.29
N PHE A 391 2.83 14.48 -12.98
CA PHE A 391 3.96 15.17 -12.36
C PHE A 391 4.37 16.45 -13.06
N PHE A 392 5.16 17.27 -12.36
CA PHE A 392 6.14 18.16 -12.98
C PHE A 392 7.54 17.52 -12.96
N GLY A 393 8.39 17.84 -13.94
CA GLY A 393 9.79 17.38 -14.03
C GLY A 393 9.95 16.00 -14.67
N ALA A 394 10.82 15.17 -14.09
CA ALA A 394 11.16 13.79 -14.50
C ALA A 394 11.72 13.60 -15.93
N VAL A 395 12.14 14.68 -16.60
CA VAL A 395 12.82 14.66 -17.91
C VAL A 395 14.30 14.96 -17.71
N ALA A 396 15.19 14.16 -18.33
CA ALA A 396 16.64 14.38 -18.32
C ALA A 396 16.96 15.77 -18.88
N SER A 397 17.12 16.74 -18.00
CA SER A 397 17.37 18.14 -18.33
C SER A 397 18.35 18.73 -17.32
N ASN A 398 18.97 19.86 -17.68
CA ASN A 398 20.06 20.46 -16.93
C ASN A 398 19.60 20.93 -15.53
N PRO A 399 20.38 20.68 -14.46
CA PRO A 399 20.13 21.22 -13.12
C PRO A 399 19.81 22.73 -13.14
N GLY A 400 18.85 23.16 -12.30
CA GLY A 400 18.42 24.57 -12.21
C GLY A 400 17.32 25.02 -13.19
N ALA A 401 16.95 24.20 -14.19
CA ALA A 401 15.84 24.52 -15.09
C ALA A 401 14.45 24.33 -14.42
N PRO A 402 13.40 25.04 -14.86
CA PRO A 402 12.03 24.81 -14.41
C PRO A 402 11.54 23.39 -14.67
N MET A 403 10.70 22.88 -13.77
CA MET A 403 10.06 21.59 -13.91
C MET A 403 8.85 21.70 -14.86
N PRO A 404 8.91 21.20 -16.12
CA PRO A 404 7.78 21.25 -17.02
C PRO A 404 6.68 20.27 -16.56
N PRO A 405 5.39 20.51 -16.90
CA PRO A 405 4.35 19.52 -16.68
C PRO A 405 4.59 18.26 -17.52
N GLY A 406 4.24 17.10 -16.97
CA GLY A 406 4.21 15.84 -17.69
C GLY A 406 3.13 15.80 -18.78
N GLU A 407 3.19 14.77 -19.62
CA GLU A 407 2.32 14.64 -20.80
C GLU A 407 1.06 13.80 -20.56
N TRP A 408 0.98 13.15 -19.40
CA TRP A 408 -0.01 12.11 -19.11
C TRP A 408 -0.47 12.14 -17.66
N VAL A 409 -1.57 11.44 -17.39
CA VAL A 409 -2.28 11.35 -16.11
C VAL A 409 -2.15 9.94 -15.56
N GLU A 410 -1.74 9.79 -14.30
CA GLU A 410 -1.89 8.55 -13.53
C GLU A 410 -3.26 8.56 -12.87
N VAL A 411 -4.15 7.65 -13.27
CA VAL A 411 -5.56 7.70 -12.91
C VAL A 411 -5.80 7.54 -11.40
N ARG A 412 -5.02 6.69 -10.71
CA ARG A 412 -5.16 6.52 -9.25
C ARG A 412 -4.71 7.76 -8.51
N GLY A 413 -3.56 8.32 -8.86
CA GLY A 413 -3.02 9.55 -8.30
C GLY A 413 -4.00 10.70 -8.43
N ALA A 414 -4.57 10.88 -9.62
CA ALA A 414 -5.59 11.89 -9.90
C ALA A 414 -6.86 11.71 -9.04
N ALA A 415 -7.35 10.48 -8.87
CA ALA A 415 -8.50 10.19 -8.01
C ALA A 415 -8.21 10.52 -6.53
N LEU A 416 -7.03 10.12 -6.05
CA LEU A 416 -6.56 10.41 -4.68
C LEU A 416 -6.43 11.91 -4.42
N ALA A 417 -5.96 12.67 -5.40
CA ALA A 417 -5.80 14.11 -5.26
C ALA A 417 -7.12 14.87 -5.28
N ALA A 418 -8.10 14.44 -6.09
CA ALA A 418 -9.44 15.00 -6.04
C ALA A 418 -10.03 14.90 -4.62
N VAL A 419 -9.85 13.77 -3.93
CA VAL A 419 -10.26 13.61 -2.53
C VAL A 419 -9.42 14.47 -1.60
N ALA A 420 -8.09 14.54 -1.76
CA ALA A 420 -7.24 15.40 -0.93
C ALA A 420 -7.62 16.90 -1.05
N TYR A 421 -8.00 17.38 -2.23
CA TYR A 421 -8.53 18.73 -2.40
C TYR A 421 -9.85 18.91 -1.65
N LEU A 422 -10.75 17.92 -1.65
CA LEU A 422 -12.01 17.99 -0.89
C LEU A 422 -11.80 17.91 0.62
N ASP A 423 -10.82 17.13 1.10
CA ASP A 423 -10.39 17.13 2.50
C ASP A 423 -9.92 18.54 2.90
N ALA A 424 -9.08 19.17 2.06
CA ALA A 424 -8.62 20.54 2.28
C ALA A 424 -9.78 21.55 2.32
N VAL A 425 -10.81 21.37 1.46
CA VAL A 425 -12.03 22.19 1.49
C VAL A 425 -12.77 22.06 2.83
N ALA A 426 -12.84 20.85 3.39
CA ALA A 426 -13.48 20.63 4.68
C ALA A 426 -12.72 21.37 5.80
N GLU A 427 -11.39 21.28 5.83
CA GLU A 427 -10.54 22.01 6.79
C GLU A 427 -10.71 23.53 6.67
N LEU A 428 -10.57 24.07 5.44
CA LEU A 428 -10.61 25.52 5.19
C LEU A 428 -11.95 26.16 5.57
N ARG A 429 -13.05 25.41 5.52
CA ARG A 429 -14.38 25.90 5.91
C ARG A 429 -14.57 26.03 7.42
N THR A 430 -13.67 25.49 8.22
CA THR A 430 -13.75 25.60 9.69
C THR A 430 -13.19 26.92 10.24
N ARG A 431 -12.56 27.75 9.39
CA ARG A 431 -11.93 29.00 9.80
C ARG A 431 -12.08 30.10 8.75
N ASP A 432 -12.46 31.30 9.21
CA ASP A 432 -12.59 32.50 8.37
C ASP A 432 -11.29 32.80 7.62
N GLY A 433 -11.41 33.17 6.34
CA GLY A 433 -10.30 33.49 5.44
C GLY A 433 -9.88 32.34 4.52
N GLY A 434 -10.35 31.11 4.79
CA GLY A 434 -10.11 29.93 3.95
C GLY A 434 -11.05 29.81 2.74
N GLU A 435 -12.12 30.59 2.67
CA GLU A 435 -13.21 30.45 1.70
C GLU A 435 -12.77 30.59 0.24
N PRO A 436 -11.89 31.55 -0.14
CA PRO A 436 -11.45 31.69 -1.53
C PRO A 436 -10.73 30.44 -2.04
N LEU A 437 -9.79 29.90 -1.24
CA LEU A 437 -9.07 28.69 -1.59
C LEU A 437 -10.00 27.47 -1.57
N ALA A 438 -10.91 27.38 -0.61
CA ALA A 438 -11.89 26.29 -0.55
C ALA A 438 -12.77 26.25 -1.82
N LYS A 439 -13.20 27.41 -2.33
CA LYS A 439 -13.96 27.48 -3.59
C LYS A 439 -13.12 27.01 -4.79
N GLN A 440 -11.86 27.42 -4.87
CA GLN A 440 -10.95 26.99 -5.93
C GLN A 440 -10.73 25.46 -5.90
N LEU A 441 -10.40 24.91 -4.73
CA LEU A 441 -10.12 23.48 -4.57
C LEU A 441 -11.35 22.61 -4.85
N ALA A 442 -12.54 23.03 -4.42
CA ALA A 442 -13.78 22.33 -4.74
C ALA A 442 -14.01 22.22 -6.25
N ALA A 443 -13.79 23.31 -7.00
CA ALA A 443 -13.93 23.34 -8.45
C ALA A 443 -12.86 22.49 -9.17
N MET A 444 -11.61 22.52 -8.68
CA MET A 444 -10.54 21.67 -9.21
C MET A 444 -10.85 20.19 -8.99
N ALA A 445 -11.29 19.82 -7.78
CA ALA A 445 -11.58 18.44 -7.39
C ALA A 445 -12.74 17.84 -8.20
N GLU A 446 -13.85 18.57 -8.33
CA GLU A 446 -15.02 18.10 -9.09
C GLU A 446 -14.66 17.84 -10.56
N LYS A 447 -13.94 18.79 -11.19
CA LYS A 447 -13.47 18.63 -12.58
C LYS A 447 -12.54 17.43 -12.74
N LEU A 448 -11.59 17.27 -11.81
CA LEU A 448 -10.62 16.18 -11.86
C LEU A 448 -11.31 14.82 -11.69
N ALA A 449 -12.16 14.65 -10.67
CA ALA A 449 -12.89 13.42 -10.42
C ALA A 449 -13.81 13.05 -11.60
N LEU A 450 -14.52 14.03 -12.16
CA LEU A 450 -15.39 13.80 -13.32
C LEU A 450 -14.58 13.42 -14.57
N GLY A 451 -13.45 14.09 -14.82
CA GLY A 451 -12.51 13.74 -15.89
C GLY A 451 -12.01 12.30 -15.77
N VAL A 452 -11.56 11.92 -14.58
CA VAL A 452 -11.10 10.55 -14.32
C VAL A 452 -12.24 9.55 -14.57
N ALA A 453 -13.43 9.77 -14.02
CA ALA A 453 -14.57 8.87 -14.20
C ALA A 453 -15.06 8.76 -15.66
N ARG A 454 -14.89 9.81 -16.46
CA ARG A 454 -15.27 9.83 -17.88
C ARG A 454 -14.35 9.01 -18.76
N HIS A 455 -13.05 9.08 -18.49
CA HIS A 455 -12.02 8.67 -19.44
C HIS A 455 -11.26 7.41 -19.02
N SER A 456 -11.26 7.06 -17.73
CA SER A 456 -10.46 5.93 -17.25
C SER A 456 -11.16 4.58 -17.30
N TYR A 457 -12.49 4.50 -17.17
CA TYR A 457 -13.18 3.20 -17.13
C TYR A 457 -13.72 2.77 -18.49
N ASP A 458 -13.25 1.62 -18.98
CA ASP A 458 -13.78 0.92 -20.15
C ASP A 458 -14.77 -0.15 -19.67
N GLY A 459 -16.06 0.15 -19.78
CA GLY A 459 -17.14 -0.75 -19.32
C GLY A 459 -17.36 -1.97 -20.22
N GLU A 460 -16.91 -1.95 -21.48
CA GLU A 460 -17.01 -3.13 -22.36
C GLU A 460 -16.00 -4.19 -21.91
N ARG A 461 -14.78 -3.74 -21.60
CA ARG A 461 -13.69 -4.62 -21.16
C ARG A 461 -13.58 -4.76 -19.64
N LYS A 462 -14.38 -4.00 -18.89
CA LYS A 462 -14.42 -3.94 -17.42
C LYS A 462 -13.04 -3.69 -16.79
N LEU A 463 -12.36 -2.68 -17.29
CA LEU A 463 -11.01 -2.31 -16.86
C LEU A 463 -10.87 -0.81 -16.68
N PHE A 464 -9.93 -0.42 -15.82
CA PHE A 464 -9.40 0.93 -15.74
C PHE A 464 -8.18 1.08 -16.64
N ILE A 465 -8.20 2.09 -17.50
CA ILE A 465 -7.04 2.59 -18.23
C ILE A 465 -6.22 3.38 -17.21
N GLU A 466 -5.03 2.89 -16.91
CA GLU A 466 -4.12 3.46 -15.91
C GLU A 466 -3.59 4.84 -16.30
N HIS A 467 -3.30 5.01 -17.58
CA HIS A 467 -2.60 6.17 -18.09
C HIS A 467 -3.37 6.84 -19.23
N LEU A 468 -3.66 8.12 -19.06
CA LEU A 468 -4.40 8.93 -20.03
C LEU A 468 -3.55 10.09 -20.54
N LYS A 469 -3.72 10.47 -21.80
CA LYS A 469 -3.40 11.81 -22.28
C LYS A 469 -4.30 12.81 -21.56
N LEU A 470 -3.88 14.08 -21.50
CA LEU A 470 -4.70 15.14 -20.89
C LEU A 470 -6.06 15.33 -21.58
N ASP A 471 -6.21 14.93 -22.84
CA ASP A 471 -7.50 14.94 -23.56
C ASP A 471 -8.40 13.73 -23.24
N GLY A 472 -7.96 12.83 -22.37
CA GLY A 472 -8.71 11.65 -21.94
C GLY A 472 -8.54 10.42 -22.84
N LYS A 473 -7.73 10.48 -23.91
CA LYS A 473 -7.40 9.28 -24.69
C LYS A 473 -6.38 8.41 -23.93
N PRO A 474 -6.36 7.09 -24.14
CA PRO A 474 -5.28 6.25 -23.63
C PRO A 474 -3.89 6.80 -24.00
N TYR A 475 -2.96 6.83 -23.05
CA TYR A 475 -1.60 7.25 -23.31
C TYR A 475 -0.82 6.09 -23.97
N GLU A 476 -0.39 6.29 -25.22
CA GLU A 476 0.18 5.21 -26.05
C GLU A 476 1.57 4.74 -25.58
N SER A 477 2.36 5.60 -24.93
CA SER A 477 3.67 5.25 -24.38
C SER A 477 3.60 4.70 -22.95
N ALA A 478 2.39 4.54 -22.38
CA ALA A 478 2.15 3.90 -21.09
C ALA A 478 2.49 2.40 -21.06
N ALA A 479 2.83 1.83 -22.23
CA ALA A 479 3.59 0.59 -22.37
C ALA A 479 5.00 0.66 -21.72
N ARG A 480 5.25 1.59 -20.80
CA ARG A 480 6.54 1.79 -20.12
C ARG A 480 7.01 0.51 -19.45
N TYR A 481 6.08 -0.35 -19.04
CA TYR A 481 6.32 -1.58 -18.29
C TYR A 481 5.72 -2.86 -18.90
N THR A 482 4.92 -2.74 -19.97
CA THR A 482 4.16 -3.83 -20.63
C THR A 482 4.03 -3.55 -22.12
N PHE A 483 3.82 -4.55 -22.97
CA PHE A 483 3.62 -4.34 -24.42
C PHE A 483 2.28 -3.68 -24.74
N HIS A 484 2.18 -2.83 -25.76
CA HIS A 484 0.88 -2.25 -26.14
C HIS A 484 -0.05 -3.26 -26.81
N THR A 485 0.51 -4.17 -27.61
CA THR A 485 -0.25 -5.20 -28.33
C THR A 485 0.46 -6.54 -28.28
N GLN A 486 -0.31 -7.62 -28.52
CA GLN A 486 0.25 -8.96 -28.68
C GLN A 486 1.24 -9.03 -29.86
N ALA A 487 0.98 -8.32 -30.96
CA ALA A 487 1.88 -8.26 -32.10
C ALA A 487 3.24 -7.63 -31.75
N GLU A 488 3.23 -6.56 -30.94
CA GLU A 488 4.47 -5.95 -30.44
C GLU A 488 5.26 -6.91 -29.54
N LYS A 489 4.56 -7.61 -28.64
CA LYS A 489 5.14 -8.66 -27.81
C LYS A 489 5.77 -9.76 -28.66
N ASP A 490 5.05 -10.28 -29.64
CA ASP A 490 5.52 -11.38 -30.48
C ASP A 490 6.79 -11.00 -31.27
N GLU A 491 6.87 -9.76 -31.77
CA GLU A 491 8.09 -9.24 -32.41
C GLU A 491 9.25 -9.08 -31.44
N ALA A 492 8.98 -8.64 -30.19
CA ALA A 492 10.00 -8.53 -29.16
C ALA A 492 10.52 -9.92 -28.73
N VAL A 493 9.64 -10.92 -28.61
CA VAL A 493 9.97 -12.31 -28.27
C VAL A 493 10.90 -12.95 -29.30
N LYS A 494 10.72 -12.64 -30.59
CA LYS A 494 11.63 -13.11 -31.65
C LYS A 494 13.07 -12.61 -31.46
N ARG A 495 13.25 -11.45 -30.84
CA ARG A 495 14.56 -10.80 -30.63
C ARG A 495 15.17 -11.13 -29.27
N ASP A 496 14.35 -11.16 -28.22
CA ASP A 496 14.72 -11.59 -26.87
C ASP A 496 13.63 -12.52 -26.32
N PRO A 497 13.87 -13.85 -26.28
CA PRO A 497 12.89 -14.82 -25.78
C PRO A 497 12.40 -14.55 -24.36
N LYS A 498 13.15 -13.80 -23.52
CA LYS A 498 12.71 -13.42 -22.16
C LYS A 498 11.50 -12.49 -22.17
N MET A 499 11.23 -11.82 -23.29
CA MET A 499 10.05 -10.97 -23.48
C MET A 499 8.74 -11.77 -23.44
N ALA A 500 8.79 -13.10 -23.55
CA ALA A 500 7.59 -13.94 -23.47
C ALA A 500 6.90 -13.82 -22.11
N GLU A 501 7.67 -13.51 -21.06
CA GLU A 501 7.21 -13.33 -19.68
C GLU A 501 6.62 -11.94 -19.39
N VAL A 502 6.71 -10.98 -20.32
CA VAL A 502 6.17 -9.63 -20.15
C VAL A 502 4.72 -9.58 -20.65
N SER A 503 3.81 -9.02 -19.88
CA SER A 503 2.39 -8.91 -20.24
C SER A 503 2.13 -7.87 -21.33
N VAL A 504 1.01 -8.03 -22.03
CA VAL A 504 0.42 -6.97 -22.87
C VAL A 504 -0.44 -6.09 -21.95
N TYR A 505 -0.33 -4.78 -22.09
CA TYR A 505 -1.13 -3.78 -21.41
C TYR A 505 -2.60 -4.05 -21.69
N MET A 506 -3.34 -4.41 -20.66
CA MET A 506 -4.79 -4.62 -20.71
C MET A 506 -5.50 -3.65 -19.78
N GLY A 507 -4.87 -2.51 -19.43
CA GLY A 507 -5.28 -1.72 -18.28
C GLY A 507 -5.46 -2.62 -17.07
N THR A 508 -6.49 -2.38 -16.28
CA THR A 508 -6.62 -3.08 -15.01
C THR A 508 -8.05 -3.47 -14.66
N GLY A 509 -8.32 -4.78 -14.64
CA GLY A 509 -9.67 -5.30 -14.40
C GLY A 509 -10.17 -5.07 -12.98
N LEU A 510 -11.49 -5.22 -12.75
CA LEU A 510 -12.12 -4.92 -11.45
C LEU A 510 -11.53 -5.75 -10.29
N PHE A 511 -11.31 -7.05 -10.52
CA PHE A 511 -10.66 -7.94 -9.54
C PHE A 511 -9.25 -8.40 -9.98
N ARG A 512 -8.78 -8.06 -11.18
CA ARG A 512 -7.49 -8.54 -11.72
C ARG A 512 -6.35 -7.62 -11.32
N ASN A 513 -5.65 -7.93 -10.23
CA ASN A 513 -4.50 -7.17 -9.75
C ASN A 513 -3.45 -7.02 -10.85
N PRO A 514 -2.87 -5.83 -11.03
CA PRO A 514 -2.04 -5.60 -12.18
C PRO A 514 -0.58 -5.90 -11.72
N SER A 515 0.43 -5.89 -12.62
CA SER A 515 1.82 -6.08 -12.19
C SER A 515 2.24 -4.98 -11.18
N TYR A 516 3.28 -5.16 -10.35
CA TYR A 516 3.55 -4.27 -9.18
C TYR A 516 3.75 -2.77 -9.53
N TRP A 517 3.99 -2.41 -10.79
CA TRP A 517 4.00 -1.02 -11.26
C TRP A 517 2.70 -0.57 -11.92
N GLU A 518 1.77 -1.48 -12.13
CA GLU A 518 0.43 -1.12 -12.56
C GLU A 518 -0.38 -0.70 -11.31
N HIS A 519 -0.98 0.48 -11.38
CA HIS A 519 -1.48 1.18 -10.21
C HIS A 519 -2.99 1.04 -9.98
N CYS A 520 -3.72 0.18 -10.72
CA CYS A 520 -5.18 0.32 -10.84
C CYS A 520 -6.13 -0.83 -10.36
N ALA A 521 -5.72 -2.05 -9.98
CA ALA A 521 -6.70 -3.13 -9.64
C ALA A 521 -6.83 -3.41 -8.16
N GLY A 522 -8.06 -3.71 -7.75
CA GLY A 522 -8.42 -3.71 -6.34
C GLY A 522 -8.02 -2.39 -5.69
N THR A 523 -8.05 -1.29 -6.45
CA THR A 523 -7.60 0.02 -5.98
C THR A 523 -8.73 0.81 -5.39
N SER A 524 -8.35 1.89 -4.73
CA SER A 524 -9.29 2.83 -4.17
C SER A 524 -9.94 3.73 -5.23
N ILE A 525 -9.60 3.67 -6.54
CA ILE A 525 -10.11 4.62 -7.57
C ILE A 525 -11.63 4.79 -7.45
N VAL A 526 -12.38 3.69 -7.48
CA VAL A 526 -13.86 3.72 -7.44
C VAL A 526 -14.37 4.29 -6.12
N TYR A 527 -13.69 3.98 -5.01
CA TYR A 527 -14.00 4.54 -3.71
C TYR A 527 -13.74 6.06 -3.68
N GLU A 528 -12.59 6.52 -4.15
CA GLU A 528 -12.25 7.95 -4.17
C GLU A 528 -13.22 8.75 -5.06
N LEU A 529 -13.56 8.20 -6.23
CA LEU A 529 -14.55 8.81 -7.13
C LEU A 529 -15.94 8.85 -6.48
N ALA A 530 -16.34 7.80 -5.77
CA ALA A 530 -17.62 7.77 -5.06
C ALA A 530 -17.65 8.74 -3.85
N GLU A 531 -16.54 8.93 -3.14
CA GLU A 531 -16.41 9.96 -2.10
C GLU A 531 -16.50 11.37 -2.70
N ALA A 532 -15.82 11.61 -3.81
CA ALA A 532 -15.96 12.87 -4.55
C ALA A 532 -17.41 13.09 -5.01
N ALA A 533 -18.10 12.04 -5.47
CA ALA A 533 -19.52 12.08 -5.84
C ALA A 533 -20.41 12.42 -4.64
N ARG A 534 -20.14 11.82 -3.47
CA ARG A 534 -20.86 12.07 -2.22
C ARG A 534 -20.76 13.52 -1.77
N ILE A 535 -19.57 14.11 -1.88
CA ILE A 535 -19.30 15.48 -1.41
C ILE A 535 -19.80 16.53 -2.40
N THR A 536 -19.53 16.35 -3.70
CA THR A 536 -19.90 17.32 -4.75
C THR A 536 -21.36 17.20 -5.18
N LYS A 537 -21.99 16.03 -4.93
CA LYS A 537 -23.33 15.69 -5.41
C LYS A 537 -23.46 15.79 -6.94
N ASN A 538 -22.36 15.62 -7.67
CA ASN A 538 -22.37 15.64 -9.13
C ASN A 538 -23.09 14.39 -9.69
N ALA A 539 -24.21 14.61 -10.39
CA ALA A 539 -25.09 13.53 -10.85
C ALA A 539 -24.42 12.58 -11.85
N GLU A 540 -23.61 13.09 -12.77
CA GLU A 540 -22.90 12.24 -13.75
C GLU A 540 -21.84 11.38 -13.05
N LEU A 541 -21.11 11.95 -12.09
CA LEU A 541 -20.13 11.21 -11.31
C LEU A 541 -20.78 10.08 -10.51
N ILE A 542 -21.95 10.34 -9.88
CA ILE A 542 -22.77 9.34 -9.20
C ILE A 542 -23.17 8.21 -10.15
N GLU A 543 -23.71 8.55 -11.33
CA GLU A 543 -24.16 7.57 -12.33
C GLU A 543 -23.01 6.66 -12.80
N ARG A 544 -21.84 7.24 -13.08
CA ARG A 544 -20.66 6.49 -13.52
C ARG A 544 -20.13 5.56 -12.44
N CYS A 545 -19.99 6.05 -11.21
CA CYS A 545 -19.58 5.23 -10.08
C CYS A 545 -20.58 4.09 -9.82
N GLY A 546 -21.88 4.37 -9.94
CA GLY A 546 -22.95 3.36 -9.83
C GLY A 546 -22.77 2.22 -10.83
N ARG A 547 -22.52 2.53 -12.11
CA ARG A 547 -22.26 1.51 -13.15
C ARG A 547 -21.04 0.65 -12.84
N ILE A 548 -19.95 1.25 -12.38
CA ILE A 548 -18.74 0.52 -12.01
C ILE A 548 -19.01 -0.45 -10.85
N VAL A 549 -19.76 -0.01 -9.83
CA VAL A 549 -20.16 -0.86 -8.69
C VAL A 549 -21.04 -2.03 -9.15
N GLU A 550 -21.97 -1.80 -10.08
CA GLU A 550 -22.81 -2.86 -10.66
C GLU A 550 -21.98 -3.88 -11.45
N ASP A 551 -21.04 -3.42 -12.28
CA ASP A 551 -20.12 -4.30 -13.02
C ASP A 551 -19.23 -5.13 -12.08
N ALA A 552 -18.71 -4.50 -11.02
CA ALA A 552 -17.90 -5.16 -10.01
C ALA A 552 -18.71 -6.21 -9.25
N LEU A 553 -19.99 -5.93 -8.96
CA LEU A 553 -20.86 -6.90 -8.29
C LEU A 553 -21.12 -8.10 -9.20
N ALA A 554 -21.36 -7.87 -10.49
CA ALA A 554 -21.50 -8.93 -11.47
C ALA A 554 -20.23 -9.79 -11.60
N GLU A 555 -19.04 -9.17 -11.61
CA GLU A 555 -17.77 -9.91 -11.59
C GLU A 555 -17.57 -10.70 -10.30
N SER A 556 -17.87 -10.10 -9.15
CA SER A 556 -17.81 -10.80 -7.86
C SER A 556 -18.65 -12.07 -7.88
N ARG A 557 -19.84 -12.06 -8.49
CA ARG A 557 -20.73 -13.24 -8.53
C ARG A 557 -20.14 -14.45 -9.24
N VAL A 558 -19.20 -14.25 -10.16
CA VAL A 558 -18.56 -15.33 -10.93
C VAL A 558 -17.16 -15.71 -10.41
N GLN A 559 -16.65 -15.03 -9.39
CA GLN A 559 -15.34 -15.36 -8.79
C GLN A 559 -15.42 -16.68 -7.99
N PRO A 560 -14.51 -17.64 -8.26
CA PRO A 560 -14.57 -19.00 -7.72
C PRO A 560 -14.19 -19.11 -6.23
N GLY A 561 -13.51 -18.11 -5.65
CA GLY A 561 -13.05 -18.14 -4.26
C GLY A 561 -12.48 -16.82 -3.77
N ALA A 562 -11.77 -16.84 -2.62
CA ALA A 562 -11.06 -15.69 -2.04
C ALA A 562 -9.85 -15.21 -2.86
N PHE A 563 -9.48 -16.00 -3.87
CA PHE A 563 -8.37 -15.75 -4.76
C PHE A 563 -8.85 -15.62 -6.20
N THR A 564 -8.23 -14.72 -6.95
CA THR A 564 -8.34 -14.67 -8.40
C THR A 564 -7.68 -15.89 -9.06
N GLU A 565 -7.88 -16.06 -10.36
CA GLU A 565 -7.18 -17.06 -11.19
C GLU A 565 -5.64 -16.96 -11.04
N ASP A 566 -5.12 -15.74 -10.88
CA ASP A 566 -3.69 -15.47 -10.63
C ASP A 566 -3.28 -15.65 -9.15
N GLY A 567 -4.15 -16.23 -8.33
CA GLY A 567 -3.89 -16.52 -6.92
C GLY A 567 -3.76 -15.27 -6.04
N ARG A 568 -4.33 -14.13 -6.43
CA ARG A 568 -4.31 -12.87 -5.67
C ARG A 568 -5.57 -12.72 -4.83
N TRP A 569 -5.47 -12.09 -3.66
CA TRP A 569 -6.60 -11.88 -2.77
C TRP A 569 -7.67 -10.94 -3.35
N THR A 570 -8.95 -11.29 -3.18
CA THR A 570 -10.09 -10.47 -3.64
C THR A 570 -10.54 -9.42 -2.63
N PHE A 571 -10.34 -9.65 -1.32
CA PHE A 571 -10.92 -8.82 -0.26
C PHE A 571 -10.53 -7.35 -0.27
N ARG A 572 -9.35 -7.00 -0.82
CA ARG A 572 -8.96 -5.59 -0.99
C ARG A 572 -9.94 -4.87 -1.91
N ALA A 573 -10.20 -5.47 -3.08
CA ALA A 573 -11.14 -4.95 -4.06
C ALA A 573 -12.56 -4.90 -3.47
N SER A 574 -13.00 -6.00 -2.86
CA SER A 574 -14.31 -6.08 -2.20
C SER A 574 -14.49 -4.98 -1.15
N GLY A 575 -13.48 -4.73 -0.31
CA GLY A 575 -13.50 -3.64 0.66
C GLY A 575 -13.69 -2.27 0.02
N HIS A 576 -12.97 -1.95 -1.06
CA HIS A 576 -13.16 -0.69 -1.79
C HIS A 576 -14.54 -0.57 -2.44
N TYR A 577 -15.10 -1.66 -2.99
CA TYR A 577 -16.45 -1.63 -3.58
C TYR A 577 -17.55 -1.49 -2.53
N ILE A 578 -17.40 -2.10 -1.36
CA ILE A 578 -18.30 -1.89 -0.21
C ILE A 578 -18.27 -0.40 0.19
N LYS A 579 -17.07 0.18 0.36
CA LYS A 579 -16.91 1.60 0.70
C LYS A 579 -17.52 2.52 -0.37
N ALA A 580 -17.30 2.24 -1.65
CA ALA A 580 -17.87 3.00 -2.76
C ALA A 580 -19.40 2.95 -2.77
N ALA A 581 -19.99 1.77 -2.57
CA ALA A 581 -21.43 1.61 -2.50
C ALA A 581 -22.03 2.39 -1.30
N ILE A 582 -21.38 2.36 -0.13
CA ILE A 582 -21.79 3.17 1.03
C ILE A 582 -21.69 4.67 0.73
N ALA A 583 -20.62 5.11 0.05
CA ALA A 583 -20.46 6.51 -0.35
C ALA A 583 -21.59 6.96 -1.31
N LEU A 584 -21.97 6.10 -2.27
CA LEU A 584 -23.09 6.35 -3.18
C LEU A 584 -24.44 6.37 -2.47
N HIS A 585 -24.67 5.47 -1.51
CA HIS A 585 -25.86 5.53 -0.66
C HIS A 585 -25.94 6.87 0.09
N ARG A 586 -24.85 7.33 0.71
CA ARG A 586 -24.78 8.65 1.35
C ARG A 586 -24.93 9.80 0.35
N ALA A 587 -24.64 9.56 -0.94
CA ALA A 587 -24.84 10.53 -2.00
C ALA A 587 -26.32 10.68 -2.38
N THR A 588 -27.03 9.57 -2.58
CA THR A 588 -28.36 9.49 -3.23
C THR A 588 -29.51 9.06 -2.33
N ASN A 589 -29.23 8.47 -1.16
CA ASN A 589 -30.18 7.78 -0.29
C ASN A 589 -30.87 6.56 -0.94
N GLU A 590 -30.27 5.95 -1.96
CA GLU A 590 -30.83 4.77 -2.62
C GLU A 590 -30.44 3.46 -1.90
N ALA A 591 -31.42 2.64 -1.56
CA ALA A 591 -31.21 1.39 -0.82
C ALA A 591 -30.41 0.33 -1.59
N ARG A 592 -30.50 0.31 -2.94
CA ARG A 592 -29.77 -0.65 -3.79
C ARG A 592 -28.27 -0.67 -3.55
N TYR A 593 -27.68 0.46 -3.14
CA TYR A 593 -26.25 0.53 -2.85
C TYR A 593 -25.89 -0.11 -1.51
N VAL A 594 -26.78 -0.06 -0.51
CA VAL A 594 -26.60 -0.83 0.74
C VAL A 594 -26.74 -2.33 0.45
N ASP A 595 -27.68 -2.72 -0.40
CA ASP A 595 -27.85 -4.12 -0.80
C ASP A 595 -26.61 -4.65 -1.54
N ALA A 596 -26.04 -3.85 -2.45
CA ALA A 596 -24.79 -4.19 -3.12
C ALA A 596 -23.63 -4.32 -2.12
N ALA A 597 -23.50 -3.40 -1.16
CA ALA A 597 -22.48 -3.45 -0.11
C ALA A 597 -22.59 -4.73 0.74
N ARG A 598 -23.81 -5.12 1.13
CA ARG A 598 -24.08 -6.38 1.85
C ARG A 598 -23.70 -7.60 1.02
N GLU A 599 -24.07 -7.63 -0.26
CA GLU A 599 -23.74 -8.78 -1.10
C GLU A 599 -22.22 -8.94 -1.29
N PHE A 600 -21.47 -7.85 -1.46
CA PHE A 600 -20.00 -7.92 -1.45
C PHE A 600 -19.46 -8.45 -0.12
N ALA A 601 -19.97 -7.95 1.01
CA ALA A 601 -19.54 -8.36 2.34
C ALA A 601 -19.80 -9.85 2.62
N ASP A 602 -21.03 -10.32 2.37
CA ASP A 602 -21.44 -11.72 2.59
C ASP A 602 -20.57 -12.67 1.78
N ARG A 603 -20.36 -12.35 0.49
CA ARG A 603 -19.51 -13.17 -0.39
C ARG A 603 -18.07 -13.19 0.06
N GLU A 604 -17.50 -12.04 0.44
CA GLU A 604 -16.10 -11.98 0.85
C GLU A 604 -15.88 -12.70 2.17
N ILE A 605 -16.76 -12.54 3.17
CA ILE A 605 -16.66 -13.27 4.43
C ILE A 605 -16.80 -14.78 4.21
N ALA A 606 -17.76 -15.21 3.38
CA ALA A 606 -17.92 -16.62 3.02
C ALA A 606 -16.64 -17.17 2.36
N ARG A 607 -16.00 -16.41 1.47
CA ARG A 607 -14.72 -16.76 0.83
C ARG A 607 -13.56 -16.84 1.82
N LEU A 608 -13.40 -15.84 2.68
CA LEU A 608 -12.32 -15.80 3.66
C LEU A 608 -12.42 -16.94 4.68
N ASN A 609 -13.64 -17.36 5.02
CA ASN A 609 -13.87 -18.53 5.88
C ASN A 609 -13.37 -19.85 5.28
N GLN A 610 -13.15 -19.92 3.96
CA GLN A 610 -12.57 -21.08 3.28
C GLN A 610 -11.04 -21.12 3.36
N VAL A 611 -10.37 -20.04 3.75
CA VAL A 611 -8.90 -19.98 3.72
C VAL A 611 -8.34 -20.36 5.08
N ALA A 612 -7.58 -21.46 5.14
CA ALA A 612 -6.81 -21.83 6.31
C ALA A 612 -5.42 -21.18 6.28
N TYR A 613 -4.74 -21.21 5.12
CA TYR A 613 -3.45 -20.53 4.89
C TYR A 613 -3.38 -19.93 3.47
N PRO A 614 -2.86 -18.70 3.31
CA PRO A 614 -2.29 -17.84 4.33
C PRO A 614 -3.37 -17.15 5.18
N ASP A 615 -3.00 -16.70 6.36
CA ASP A 615 -3.84 -15.86 7.21
C ASP A 615 -4.11 -14.50 6.53
N TRP A 616 -5.30 -14.31 5.97
CA TRP A 616 -5.69 -13.04 5.33
C TRP A 616 -5.53 -11.84 6.27
N TRP A 617 -5.75 -12.05 7.56
CA TRP A 617 -5.64 -11.04 8.61
C TRP A 617 -4.18 -10.62 8.89
N ARG A 618 -3.16 -11.24 8.30
CA ARG A 618 -1.77 -10.73 8.38
C ARG A 618 -1.44 -9.71 7.30
N MET A 619 -2.27 -9.64 6.25
CA MET A 619 -2.03 -8.80 5.08
C MET A 619 -2.38 -7.34 5.39
N PRO A 620 -1.62 -6.34 4.93
CA PRO A 620 -1.96 -4.92 5.15
C PRO A 620 -3.32 -4.54 4.52
N GLU A 621 -3.72 -5.22 3.44
CA GLU A 621 -5.02 -5.04 2.77
C GLU A 621 -6.23 -5.31 3.66
N ARG A 622 -6.05 -6.00 4.80
CA ARG A 622 -7.13 -6.33 5.73
C ARG A 622 -7.83 -5.08 6.27
N ALA A 623 -7.09 -3.99 6.44
CA ALA A 623 -7.60 -2.76 7.04
C ALA A 623 -8.74 -2.20 6.18
N THR A 624 -8.62 -2.28 4.85
CA THR A 624 -9.67 -1.87 3.91
C THR A 624 -10.96 -2.65 4.11
N LEU A 625 -10.88 -3.99 4.23
CA LEU A 625 -12.08 -4.81 4.43
C LEU A 625 -12.69 -4.54 5.81
N ILE A 626 -11.87 -4.50 6.86
CA ILE A 626 -12.33 -4.24 8.24
C ILE A 626 -13.03 -2.88 8.32
N ASP A 627 -12.44 -1.84 7.72
CA ASP A 627 -13.04 -0.51 7.60
C ASP A 627 -14.39 -0.56 6.90
N ALA A 628 -14.45 -1.24 5.75
CA ALA A 628 -15.65 -1.34 4.94
C ALA A 628 -16.80 -2.05 5.68
N LEU A 629 -16.50 -3.14 6.39
CA LEU A 629 -17.47 -3.87 7.21
C LEU A 629 -17.96 -3.02 8.38
N LEU A 630 -17.07 -2.27 9.03
CA LEU A 630 -17.45 -1.35 10.11
C LEU A 630 -18.32 -0.21 9.61
N LEU A 631 -18.00 0.37 8.44
CA LEU A 631 -18.84 1.38 7.78
C LEU A 631 -20.23 0.82 7.45
N LEU A 632 -20.31 -0.45 7.02
CA LEU A 632 -21.58 -1.11 6.74
C LEU A 632 -22.42 -1.29 8.01
N CYS A 633 -21.77 -1.60 9.15
CA CYS A 633 -22.45 -1.71 10.44
C CYS A 633 -23.08 -0.39 10.88
N GLU A 634 -22.35 0.72 10.71
CA GLU A 634 -22.81 2.08 11.06
C GLU A 634 -24.02 2.53 10.23
N MET A 635 -24.23 1.94 9.05
CA MET A 635 -25.39 2.27 8.19
C MET A 635 -26.66 1.56 8.62
N ALA A 636 -26.58 0.49 9.40
CA ALA A 636 -27.75 -0.25 9.87
C ALA A 636 -28.41 0.37 11.13
N GLU A 637 -27.89 1.49 11.65
CA GLU A 637 -28.40 2.19 12.85
C GLU A 637 -29.19 3.48 12.54
N LYS A 638 -29.34 3.87 11.28
CA LYS A 638 -30.12 5.02 10.85
C LYS A 638 -31.17 4.59 9.84
#